data_AF-A0A530YLX4-F1
#
_entry.id   AF-A0A530YLX4-F1
#
_cell.length_a   1.000
_cell.length_b   1.000
_cell.length_c   1.000
_cell.angle_alpha   90.00
_cell.angle_beta   90.00
_cell.angle_gamma   90.00
#
_symmetry.space_group_name_H-M   'P 1'
#
loop_
_entity.id
_entity.type
_entity.pdbx_description
1 polymer ?
#
loop_
_entity_poly.entity_id
_entity_poly.type
_entity_poly.pdbx_seq_one_letter_code
_entity_poly.pdbx_strand_id
1 'polypeptide(L)'
;MTKTFLPSALPRVASDGRALARDFGTKGGYLATLPPAWTPEYMLLSTSWVNSLVQGPVSLDLPGNLKDQPLIVRSSIVGETIWDRGTFLSLPFHEPPDEDTIKKAVVRIREHAKSIRPDAEVAIILQRFLPSCTKGTLGNLNSLSRTREHWSKFTEIEGYNSAPDRFNSQRDAPAQPQAALVSSVQKPIDRVFASACRWLIDHFSPVLRRDRMLLEWAEADGRLYILQCDLDEDNAEGVDPVDLPIYSKLNVPDRLPVLLKEAAGDNIETWDKLKILDELSIDYSPLPQKLYVLPYYDAITLLSESGQPDKLVAEFELFFDSMAVIRVSRRAGADKTTNLPCTSSCLDASSALGWIREQLDAHKLTGGDPKDLAFILHKYIGARSGAWALYDPDSPYIQVHANWGLPDSLQFYPYDAWDVHTITEEITAYPSYKSHFLWPDKAGKWTFMQIRNSIGRHQCLRQNEILEIASKTNTIGAKLGKRIAVMWFAGVELAGGGKVCLPWYRTYEYSTPDLDSALGQDHVIVPMRGPDDLPVVRSVIATLPSGKKVAMDIQPSEHLVRDPSFLEEIIAVAQSSGSSVIYSGSPLSHPYFQLHGKVPVYLRLHRKSFRTRGRIKYHKLVRDRIPEKIRSKRERVVFANLKPSEISQLLVGKLIEESQELLAAEGQDATAEELADVFEVLRGIMHQAGVDEKKVLEIADAKRAKVGGFDDGVFLLETSLPKPGEPTMENRDVNFSALVGEEYSGDRVRVPFSLLGSLGNSRERVFRVPGSDKGIRLSAGRDGFELSVEQLEHQLEITFPDDDLLPED
;
A
#
# COMPACT_ATOMS: atom_id res chain seq x y z
N MET A 1 -40.22 35.07 2.05
CA MET A 1 -40.69 33.92 2.86
C MET A 1 -39.49 33.36 3.60
N THR A 2 -39.41 33.63 4.89
CA THR A 2 -38.43 33.06 5.81
C THR A 2 -38.67 31.56 5.91
N LYS A 3 -37.69 30.75 5.53
CA LYS A 3 -37.81 29.30 5.43
C LYS A 3 -37.21 28.66 6.69
N THR A 4 -38.05 28.31 7.66
CA THR A 4 -37.69 27.42 8.77
C THR A 4 -38.13 25.99 8.43
N PHE A 5 -37.31 24.99 8.74
CA PHE A 5 -37.56 23.60 8.30
C PHE A 5 -37.58 22.59 9.44
N LEU A 6 -38.55 21.67 9.37
CA LEU A 6 -38.71 20.52 10.25
C LEU A 6 -38.54 19.21 9.48
N PRO A 7 -37.86 18.18 10.05
CA PRO A 7 -37.57 16.92 9.36
C PRO A 7 -38.80 16.15 8.84
N SER A 8 -39.97 16.35 9.45
CA SER A 8 -41.22 15.67 9.06
C SER A 8 -41.79 16.09 7.71
N ALA A 9 -41.24 17.12 7.06
CA ALA A 9 -41.73 17.70 5.81
C ALA A 9 -40.95 17.28 4.54
N LEU A 10 -39.94 16.40 4.63
CA LEU A 10 -39.15 15.94 3.47
C LEU A 10 -39.79 14.75 2.75
N PRO A 11 -39.63 14.64 1.42
CA PRO A 11 -39.86 13.39 0.70
C PRO A 11 -38.96 12.31 1.33
N ARG A 12 -39.60 11.23 1.79
CA ARG A 12 -38.92 10.08 2.38
C ARG A 12 -37.89 9.54 1.37
N VAL A 13 -36.61 9.69 1.70
CA VAL A 13 -35.47 8.99 1.07
C VAL A 13 -35.30 9.29 -0.44
N ALA A 14 -35.09 10.55 -0.83
CA ALA A 14 -34.58 10.90 -2.18
C ALA A 14 -34.14 12.37 -2.41
N SER A 15 -33.97 13.22 -1.38
CA SER A 15 -33.54 14.61 -1.62
C SER A 15 -32.03 14.69 -1.83
N ASP A 16 -31.57 15.28 -2.95
CA ASP A 16 -30.16 15.61 -3.19
C ASP A 16 -29.66 16.53 -2.06
N GLY A 17 -28.82 16.01 -1.17
CA GLY A 17 -28.24 16.77 -0.06
C GLY A 17 -27.53 18.04 -0.52
N ARG A 18 -27.01 18.05 -1.76
CA ARG A 18 -26.40 19.25 -2.36
C ARG A 18 -27.41 20.34 -2.66
N ALA A 19 -28.66 19.98 -3.00
CA ALA A 19 -29.71 20.96 -3.22
C ALA A 19 -30.11 21.62 -1.89
N LEU A 20 -30.25 20.84 -0.81
CA LEU A 20 -30.52 21.36 0.53
C LEU A 20 -29.36 22.20 1.08
N ALA A 21 -28.12 21.82 0.77
CA ALA A 21 -26.92 22.53 1.23
C ALA A 21 -26.84 23.99 0.72
N ARG A 22 -27.52 24.33 -0.38
CA ARG A 22 -27.61 25.72 -0.88
C ARG A 22 -28.40 26.63 0.05
N ASP A 23 -29.46 26.10 0.66
CA ASP A 23 -30.35 26.88 1.52
C ASP A 23 -29.98 26.76 3.01
N PHE A 24 -29.47 25.59 3.43
CA PHE A 24 -29.23 25.23 4.83
C PHE A 24 -27.75 25.00 5.18
N GLY A 25 -26.83 25.34 4.27
CA GLY A 25 -25.40 25.09 4.42
C GLY A 25 -25.04 23.59 4.34
N THR A 26 -23.77 23.29 4.16
CA THR A 26 -23.31 21.93 3.85
C THR A 26 -23.69 20.91 4.93
N LYS A 27 -23.38 21.20 6.21
CA LYS A 27 -23.68 20.29 7.32
C LYS A 27 -25.17 20.04 7.50
N GLY A 28 -25.98 21.10 7.42
CA GLY A 28 -27.43 21.03 7.57
C GLY A 28 -28.09 20.26 6.43
N GLY A 29 -27.62 20.49 5.20
CA GLY A 29 -28.09 19.77 4.02
C GLY A 29 -27.85 18.26 4.10
N TYR A 30 -26.65 17.83 4.49
CA TYR A 30 -26.36 16.40 4.64
C TYR A 30 -26.99 15.78 5.90
N LEU A 31 -27.08 16.51 7.02
CA LEU A 31 -27.84 16.06 8.20
C LEU A 31 -29.30 15.75 7.84
N ALA A 32 -29.92 16.60 7.01
CA ALA A 32 -31.29 16.41 6.54
C ALA A 32 -31.52 15.16 5.67
N THR A 33 -30.45 14.58 5.12
CA THR A 33 -30.53 13.36 4.31
C THR A 33 -30.39 12.08 5.14
N LEU A 34 -30.02 12.18 6.42
CA LEU A 34 -29.95 11.03 7.33
C LEU A 34 -31.35 10.62 7.82
N PRO A 35 -31.56 9.35 8.17
CA PRO A 35 -32.84 8.92 8.75
C PRO A 35 -33.14 9.68 10.06
N PRO A 36 -34.33 10.29 10.22
CA PRO A 36 -34.66 11.08 11.41
C PRO A 36 -34.58 10.29 12.72
N ALA A 37 -34.75 8.97 12.68
CA ALA A 37 -34.64 8.09 13.84
C ALA A 37 -33.18 7.93 14.34
N TRP A 38 -32.18 8.36 13.56
CA TRP A 38 -30.76 8.20 13.85
C TRP A 38 -30.10 9.49 14.32
N THR A 39 -30.79 10.62 14.23
CA THR A 39 -30.27 11.93 14.64
C THR A 39 -30.99 12.40 15.90
N PRO A 40 -30.37 13.21 16.77
CA PRO A 40 -31.13 13.95 17.78
C PRO A 40 -32.13 14.88 17.10
N GLU A 41 -33.13 15.36 17.83
CA GLU A 41 -34.06 16.36 17.31
C GLU A 41 -33.29 17.61 16.83
N TYR A 42 -33.65 18.14 15.66
CA TYR A 42 -33.03 19.34 15.12
C TYR A 42 -33.99 20.18 14.27
N MET A 43 -33.63 21.45 14.09
CA MET A 43 -34.28 22.44 13.23
C MET A 43 -33.21 23.16 12.42
N LEU A 44 -33.48 23.37 11.13
CA LEU A 44 -32.56 24.10 10.24
C LEU A 44 -33.08 25.52 10.00
N LEU A 45 -32.19 26.49 10.16
CA LEU A 45 -32.45 27.90 9.85
C LEU A 45 -31.69 28.25 8.57
N SER A 46 -32.40 28.67 7.53
CA SER A 46 -31.81 28.97 6.23
C SER A 46 -30.89 30.20 6.27
N THR A 47 -30.04 30.32 5.25
CA THR A 47 -29.23 31.53 5.02
C THR A 47 -30.09 32.80 4.96
N SER A 48 -31.27 32.72 4.33
CA SER A 48 -32.23 33.81 4.26
C SER A 48 -32.80 34.19 5.63
N TRP A 49 -33.11 33.21 6.50
CA TRP A 49 -33.59 33.48 7.86
C TRP A 49 -32.52 34.15 8.71
N VAL A 50 -31.28 33.64 8.66
CA VAL A 50 -30.15 34.22 9.39
C VAL A 50 -29.88 35.66 8.95
N ASN A 51 -29.98 35.95 7.66
CA ASN A 51 -29.82 37.32 7.15
C ASN A 51 -30.98 38.23 7.57
N SER A 52 -32.23 37.75 7.58
CA SER A 52 -33.37 38.53 8.07
C SER A 52 -33.23 38.88 9.56
N LEU A 53 -32.70 37.98 10.40
CA LEU A 53 -32.49 38.23 11.83
C LEU A 53 -31.56 39.43 12.09
N VAL A 54 -30.54 39.62 11.24
CA VAL A 54 -29.61 40.76 11.37
C VAL A 54 -30.22 42.07 10.86
N GLN A 55 -31.20 41.99 9.96
CA GLN A 55 -31.89 43.16 9.40
C GLN A 55 -33.04 43.66 10.28
N GLY A 56 -33.56 42.82 11.18
CA GLY A 56 -34.65 43.19 12.08
C GLY A 56 -35.19 42.00 12.88
N PRO A 57 -36.20 42.21 13.73
CA PRO A 57 -36.79 41.15 14.54
C PRO A 57 -37.48 40.10 13.65
N VAL A 58 -37.10 38.84 13.84
CA VAL A 58 -37.71 37.67 13.20
C VAL A 58 -38.18 36.72 14.29
N SER A 59 -39.36 36.11 14.16
CA SER A 59 -39.82 35.08 15.11
C SER A 59 -39.09 33.75 14.87
N LEU A 60 -38.81 33.04 15.96
CA LEU A 60 -38.31 31.67 15.93
C LEU A 60 -39.39 30.74 16.52
N ASP A 61 -40.14 30.06 15.66
CA ASP A 61 -41.12 29.07 16.07
C ASP A 61 -40.42 27.77 16.44
N LEU A 62 -39.94 27.69 17.69
CA LEU A 62 -39.20 26.54 18.19
C LEU A 62 -40.16 25.36 18.47
N PRO A 63 -39.93 24.18 17.86
CA PRO A 63 -40.75 22.99 18.07
C PRO A 63 -40.77 22.55 19.54
N GLY A 64 -41.90 21.97 19.99
CA GLY A 64 -42.04 21.49 21.37
C GLY A 64 -40.98 20.45 21.79
N ASN A 65 -40.50 19.62 20.86
CA ASN A 65 -39.44 18.65 21.11
C ASN A 65 -38.02 19.25 21.19
N LEU A 66 -37.86 20.55 20.95
CA LEU A 66 -36.61 21.31 21.15
C LEU A 66 -36.72 22.35 22.27
N LYS A 67 -37.92 22.88 22.53
CA LYS A 67 -38.16 24.01 23.44
C LYS A 67 -37.70 23.78 24.88
N ASP A 68 -37.90 22.58 25.38
CA ASP A 68 -37.60 22.23 26.78
C ASP A 68 -36.35 21.34 26.90
N GLN A 69 -35.44 21.40 25.92
CA GLN A 69 -34.24 20.57 25.85
C GLN A 69 -32.96 21.42 25.88
N PRO A 70 -31.84 20.90 26.41
CA PRO A 70 -30.51 21.44 26.14
C PRO A 70 -30.27 21.49 24.63
N LEU A 71 -29.68 22.57 24.11
CA LEU A 71 -29.48 22.78 22.67
C LEU A 71 -28.03 23.08 22.33
N ILE A 72 -27.61 22.75 21.12
CA ILE A 72 -26.38 23.23 20.51
C ILE A 72 -26.74 23.99 19.24
N VAL A 73 -26.23 25.22 19.14
CA VAL A 73 -26.36 26.06 17.93
C VAL A 73 -25.09 25.88 17.12
N ARG A 74 -25.18 25.18 15.99
CA ARG A 74 -24.04 24.85 15.13
C ARG A 74 -24.08 25.67 13.85
N SER A 75 -22.91 26.15 13.43
CA SER A 75 -22.73 26.73 12.10
C SER A 75 -22.95 25.68 11.01
N SER A 76 -23.63 26.06 9.93
CA SER A 76 -23.69 25.30 8.67
C SER A 76 -23.46 26.27 7.52
N ILE A 77 -22.24 26.28 6.97
CA ILE A 77 -21.84 27.26 5.95
C ILE A 77 -22.09 26.69 4.57
N VAL A 78 -22.59 27.48 3.64
CA VAL A 78 -22.73 27.04 2.24
C VAL A 78 -21.34 26.84 1.63
N GLY A 79 -21.06 25.63 1.16
CA GLY A 79 -19.77 25.30 0.55
C GLY A 79 -18.62 25.11 1.54
N GLU A 80 -18.89 24.94 2.84
CA GLU A 80 -17.86 24.36 3.72
C GLU A 80 -17.63 22.91 3.34
N THR A 81 -16.37 22.49 3.49
CA THR A 81 -15.89 21.15 3.19
C THR A 81 -15.46 20.46 4.48
N ILE A 82 -15.06 19.18 4.36
CA ILE A 82 -14.48 18.46 5.50
C ILE A 82 -13.19 19.10 6.05
N TRP A 83 -12.52 19.91 5.24
CA TRP A 83 -11.28 20.62 5.59
C TRP A 83 -11.55 21.86 6.46
N ASP A 84 -12.78 22.36 6.48
CA ASP A 84 -13.23 23.46 7.34
C ASP A 84 -13.69 22.97 8.73
N ARG A 85 -13.51 21.67 9.04
CA ARG A 85 -13.96 21.08 10.31
C ARG A 85 -13.20 21.69 11.48
N GLY A 86 -13.95 22.22 12.45
CA GLY A 86 -13.41 22.90 13.63
C GLY A 86 -13.14 24.40 13.43
N THR A 87 -13.23 24.90 12.20
CA THR A 87 -13.00 26.33 11.89
C THR A 87 -14.13 27.22 12.38
N PHE A 88 -15.38 26.78 12.24
CA PHE A 88 -16.55 27.60 12.56
C PHE A 88 -17.14 27.27 13.94
N LEU A 89 -17.63 28.32 14.61
CA LEU A 89 -18.10 28.27 15.98
C LEU A 89 -19.39 27.43 16.12
N SER A 90 -19.43 26.59 17.16
CA SER A 90 -20.65 25.95 17.66
C SER A 90 -20.80 26.24 19.15
N LEU A 91 -22.02 26.53 19.60
CA LEU A 91 -22.30 27.00 20.96
C LEU A 91 -23.26 26.03 21.66
N PRO A 92 -22.78 25.21 22.62
CA PRO A 92 -23.63 24.35 23.42
C PRO A 92 -24.29 25.12 24.58
N PHE A 93 -25.53 24.76 24.88
CA PHE A 93 -26.32 25.21 26.02
C PHE A 93 -26.73 23.98 26.83
N HIS A 94 -26.23 23.87 28.05
CA HIS A 94 -26.49 22.74 28.94
C HIS A 94 -27.89 22.77 29.57
N GLU A 95 -28.50 23.94 29.61
CA GLU A 95 -29.88 24.21 30.05
C GLU A 95 -30.70 24.67 28.82
N PRO A 96 -32.02 24.48 28.79
CA PRO A 96 -32.87 24.97 27.69
C PRO A 96 -32.75 26.50 27.53
N PRO A 97 -32.22 27.00 26.39
CA PRO A 97 -32.06 28.43 26.19
C PRO A 97 -33.38 29.08 25.72
N ASP A 98 -33.61 30.33 26.11
CA ASP A 98 -34.71 31.12 25.56
C ASP A 98 -34.44 31.58 24.11
N GLU A 99 -35.50 32.07 23.45
CA GLU A 99 -35.45 32.50 22.05
C GLU A 99 -34.44 33.64 21.81
N ASP A 100 -34.32 34.59 22.74
CA ASP A 100 -33.39 35.72 22.62
C ASP A 100 -31.93 35.27 22.71
N THR A 101 -31.64 34.34 23.60
CA THR A 101 -30.33 33.70 23.76
C THR A 101 -29.93 32.94 22.50
N ILE A 102 -30.86 32.19 21.90
CA ILE A 102 -30.64 31.50 20.62
C ILE A 102 -30.31 32.52 19.52
N LYS A 103 -31.10 33.60 19.39
CA LYS A 103 -30.87 34.63 18.36
C LYS A 103 -29.51 35.30 18.52
N LYS A 104 -29.10 35.64 19.76
CA LYS A 104 -27.76 36.17 20.06
C LYS A 104 -26.65 35.19 19.66
N ALA A 105 -26.85 33.90 19.92
CA ALA A 105 -25.91 32.86 19.51
C ALA A 105 -25.77 32.76 17.98
N VAL A 106 -26.89 32.82 17.25
CA VAL A 106 -26.91 32.84 15.78
C VAL A 106 -26.14 34.04 15.23
N VAL A 107 -26.38 35.24 15.75
CA VAL A 107 -25.65 36.45 15.34
C VAL A 107 -24.16 36.29 15.61
N ARG A 108 -23.78 35.81 16.80
CA ARG A 108 -22.37 35.58 17.15
C ARG A 108 -21.68 34.59 16.21
N ILE A 109 -22.32 33.46 15.89
CA ILE A 109 -21.79 32.46 14.97
C ILE A 109 -21.63 33.05 13.56
N ARG A 110 -22.61 33.84 13.11
CA ARG A 110 -22.56 34.50 11.80
C ARG A 110 -21.41 35.50 11.71
N GLU A 111 -21.26 36.39 12.70
CA GLU A 111 -20.18 37.38 12.69
C GLU A 111 -18.80 36.70 12.78
N HIS A 112 -18.68 35.64 13.57
CA HIS A 112 -17.47 34.83 13.60
C HIS A 112 -17.17 34.20 12.23
N ALA A 113 -18.15 33.54 11.60
CA ALA A 113 -17.97 32.97 10.27
C ALA A 113 -17.58 34.04 9.24
N LYS A 114 -18.18 35.23 9.28
CA LYS A 114 -17.85 36.36 8.40
C LYS A 114 -16.49 36.99 8.67
N SER A 115 -15.99 36.93 9.91
CA SER A 115 -14.62 37.37 10.20
C SER A 115 -13.55 36.43 9.61
N ILE A 116 -13.89 35.15 9.42
CA ILE A 116 -13.01 34.15 8.81
C ILE A 116 -13.16 34.17 7.28
N ARG A 117 -14.40 34.17 6.80
CA ARG A 117 -14.77 34.14 5.38
C ARG A 117 -15.81 35.25 5.13
N PRO A 118 -15.40 36.45 4.66
CA PRO A 118 -16.29 37.61 4.52
C PRO A 118 -17.55 37.38 3.67
N ASP A 119 -17.44 36.53 2.66
CA ASP A 119 -18.49 36.10 1.73
C ASP A 119 -19.30 34.90 2.23
N ALA A 120 -19.06 34.41 3.46
CA ALA A 120 -19.76 33.25 4.00
C ALA A 120 -21.28 33.45 4.05
N GLU A 121 -22.00 32.55 3.38
CA GLU A 121 -23.43 32.35 3.57
C GLU A 121 -23.65 31.39 4.73
N VAL A 122 -24.20 31.91 5.82
CA VAL A 122 -24.33 31.22 7.10
C VAL A 122 -25.76 30.72 7.28
N ALA A 123 -25.94 29.41 7.33
CA ALA A 123 -27.11 28.77 7.88
C ALA A 123 -26.79 28.19 9.27
N ILE A 124 -27.82 27.75 9.99
CA ILE A 124 -27.68 27.26 11.37
C ILE A 124 -28.41 25.94 11.53
N ILE A 125 -27.79 25.04 12.29
CA ILE A 125 -28.43 23.85 12.84
C ILE A 125 -28.68 24.12 14.32
N LEU A 126 -29.95 24.17 14.72
CA LEU A 126 -30.36 24.01 16.11
C LEU A 126 -30.57 22.54 16.36
N GLN A 127 -29.75 21.91 17.19
CA GLN A 127 -29.84 20.48 17.49
C GLN A 127 -29.93 20.27 18.99
N ARG A 128 -30.66 19.25 19.44
CA ARG A 128 -30.64 18.83 20.84
C ARG A 128 -29.21 18.48 21.26
N PHE A 129 -28.76 19.07 22.35
CA PHE A 129 -27.45 18.80 22.92
C PHE A 129 -27.52 17.63 23.90
N LEU A 130 -26.54 16.74 23.84
CA LEU A 130 -26.42 15.56 24.68
C LEU A 130 -25.28 15.78 25.69
N PRO A 131 -25.54 16.37 26.87
CA PRO A 131 -24.48 16.78 27.80
C PRO A 131 -23.73 15.60 28.43
N SER A 132 -24.38 14.44 28.56
CA SER A 132 -23.79 13.21 29.09
C SER A 132 -23.85 12.12 28.03
N CYS A 133 -22.87 12.11 27.13
CA CYS A 133 -22.74 11.12 26.07
C CYS A 133 -21.29 10.68 25.88
N THR A 134 -21.11 9.47 25.34
CA THR A 134 -19.84 9.11 24.70
C THR A 134 -19.92 9.60 23.26
N LYS A 135 -18.88 10.23 22.73
CA LYS A 135 -18.92 10.79 21.37
C LYS A 135 -17.62 10.56 20.63
N GLY A 136 -17.64 10.80 19.33
CA GLY A 136 -16.42 10.71 18.54
C GLY A 136 -16.67 10.84 17.05
N THR A 137 -15.71 10.33 16.28
CA THR A 137 -15.77 10.34 14.81
C THR A 137 -15.69 8.93 14.25
N LEU A 138 -16.28 8.72 13.09
CA LEU A 138 -16.29 7.45 12.38
C LEU A 138 -16.18 7.70 10.89
N GLY A 139 -15.13 7.20 10.24
CA GLY A 139 -14.96 7.45 8.81
C GLY A 139 -14.10 6.44 8.09
N ASN A 140 -14.15 6.51 6.78
CA ASN A 140 -13.35 5.69 5.86
C ASN A 140 -12.44 6.56 4.96
N LEU A 141 -12.24 7.85 5.30
CA LEU A 141 -11.40 8.79 4.56
C LEU A 141 -10.01 8.20 4.30
N ASN A 142 -9.28 7.84 5.36
CA ASN A 142 -7.89 7.40 5.22
C ASN A 142 -7.75 5.91 4.84
N SER A 143 -8.87 5.23 4.52
CA SER A 143 -8.86 3.80 4.17
C SER A 143 -8.22 3.54 2.81
N LEU A 144 -7.41 2.50 2.70
CA LEU A 144 -6.77 2.08 1.45
C LEU A 144 -7.36 0.81 0.88
N SER A 145 -8.42 0.31 1.51
CA SER A 145 -9.14 -0.85 0.97
C SER A 145 -9.76 -0.50 -0.37
N ARG A 146 -9.75 -1.48 -1.29
CA ARG A 146 -10.56 -1.44 -2.51
C ARG A 146 -12.05 -1.39 -2.20
N THR A 147 -12.43 -1.89 -1.03
CA THR A 147 -13.79 -1.92 -0.52
C THR A 147 -13.99 -0.72 0.41
N ARG A 148 -15.04 0.08 0.17
CA ARG A 148 -15.43 1.28 0.93
C ARG A 148 -15.94 0.98 2.35
N GLU A 149 -16.08 -0.30 2.67
CA GLU A 149 -16.66 -0.86 3.89
C GLU A 149 -15.66 -0.95 5.05
N HIS A 150 -14.42 -0.49 4.90
CA HIS A 150 -13.44 -0.43 6.00
C HIS A 150 -13.50 0.92 6.70
N TRP A 151 -13.88 0.91 7.97
CA TRP A 151 -14.11 2.09 8.79
C TRP A 151 -13.11 2.19 9.95
N SER A 152 -12.83 3.42 10.37
CA SER A 152 -12.09 3.73 11.60
C SER A 152 -12.95 4.60 12.50
N LYS A 153 -13.26 4.10 13.69
CA LYS A 153 -13.98 4.77 14.77
C LYS A 153 -12.98 5.32 15.77
N PHE A 154 -13.13 6.58 16.14
CA PHE A 154 -12.38 7.25 17.20
C PHE A 154 -13.37 7.70 18.27
N THR A 155 -13.04 7.49 19.53
CA THR A 155 -13.82 8.00 20.67
C THR A 155 -13.11 9.21 21.24
N GLU A 156 -13.84 10.27 21.53
CA GLU A 156 -13.30 11.48 22.16
C GLU A 156 -13.16 11.26 23.68
N ILE A 157 -11.97 11.53 24.21
CA ILE A 157 -11.62 11.48 25.63
C ILE A 157 -10.86 12.76 25.95
N GLU A 158 -11.38 13.59 26.85
CA GLU A 158 -10.79 14.88 27.23
C GLU A 158 -10.48 15.80 26.03
N GLY A 159 -11.30 15.75 24.97
CA GLY A 159 -11.10 16.53 23.74
C GLY A 159 -10.14 15.91 22.71
N TYR A 160 -9.58 14.73 22.99
CA TYR A 160 -8.64 14.03 22.11
C TYR A 160 -9.19 12.69 21.63
N ASN A 161 -8.71 12.22 20.47
CA ASN A 161 -9.14 10.95 19.91
C ASN A 161 -8.47 9.77 20.61
N SER A 162 -9.22 8.71 20.87
CA SER A 162 -8.67 7.39 21.23
C SER A 162 -7.85 6.79 20.09
N ALA A 163 -7.16 5.68 20.35
CA ALA A 163 -6.72 4.78 19.29
C ALA A 163 -7.91 4.38 18.39
N PRO A 164 -7.69 4.20 17.06
CA PRO A 164 -8.75 3.84 16.15
C PRO A 164 -9.25 2.42 16.40
N ASP A 165 -10.56 2.25 16.49
CA ASP A 165 -11.24 0.97 16.42
C ASP A 165 -11.68 0.72 14.97
N ARG A 166 -11.21 -0.37 14.35
CA ARG A 166 -11.37 -0.63 12.93
C ARG A 166 -12.29 -1.82 12.71
N PHE A 167 -13.30 -1.65 11.86
CA PHE A 167 -14.21 -2.73 11.48
C PHE A 167 -14.55 -2.69 9.99
N ASN A 168 -15.13 -3.79 9.49
CA ASN A 168 -15.60 -3.91 8.12
C ASN A 168 -17.11 -4.15 8.11
N SER A 169 -17.86 -3.33 7.38
CA SER A 169 -19.34 -3.36 7.32
C SER A 169 -19.92 -4.20 6.18
N GLN A 170 -19.10 -4.92 5.41
CA GLN A 170 -19.53 -5.64 4.20
C GLN A 170 -20.47 -6.81 4.49
N ARG A 171 -20.30 -7.46 5.65
CA ARG A 171 -21.06 -8.66 6.03
C ARG A 171 -22.28 -8.36 6.88
N ASP A 172 -22.49 -7.10 7.26
CA ASP A 172 -23.59 -6.68 8.12
C ASP A 172 -24.81 -6.30 7.26
N ALA A 173 -26.02 -6.59 7.76
CA ALA A 173 -27.25 -6.14 7.12
C ALA A 173 -27.45 -4.63 7.36
N PRO A 174 -28.02 -3.87 6.39
CA PRO A 174 -28.28 -2.44 6.56
C PRO A 174 -29.28 -2.19 7.69
N ALA A 175 -29.05 -1.14 8.47
CA ALA A 175 -29.98 -0.71 9.50
C ALA A 175 -31.32 -0.24 8.89
N GLN A 176 -32.41 -0.39 9.65
CA GLN A 176 -33.74 0.10 9.22
C GLN A 176 -33.84 1.61 9.46
N PRO A 177 -34.18 2.42 8.45
CA PRO A 177 -34.16 3.88 8.58
C PRO A 177 -35.28 4.44 9.49
N GLN A 178 -36.38 3.69 9.69
CA GLN A 178 -37.46 4.09 10.60
C GLN A 178 -37.20 3.70 12.05
N ALA A 179 -36.20 2.86 12.32
CA ALA A 179 -35.88 2.39 13.67
C ALA A 179 -34.69 3.16 14.24
N ALA A 180 -34.72 3.43 15.55
CA ALA A 180 -33.58 3.98 16.27
C ALA A 180 -32.39 3.01 16.25
N LEU A 181 -31.18 3.54 16.23
CA LEU A 181 -29.97 2.74 16.36
C LEU A 181 -29.74 2.41 17.83
N VAL A 182 -30.15 1.22 18.25
CA VAL A 182 -30.10 0.78 19.66
C VAL A 182 -29.17 -0.42 19.81
N SER A 183 -28.28 -0.38 20.80
CA SER A 183 -27.48 -1.55 21.17
C SER A 183 -28.30 -2.52 22.03
N SER A 184 -28.06 -3.81 21.85
CA SER A 184 -28.72 -4.85 22.64
C SER A 184 -27.78 -6.03 22.87
N VAL A 185 -28.14 -6.94 23.76
CA VAL A 185 -27.37 -8.18 24.00
C VAL A 185 -27.18 -8.98 22.70
N GLN A 186 -28.19 -8.98 21.81
CA GLN A 186 -28.13 -9.68 20.52
C GLN A 186 -27.39 -8.89 19.43
N LYS A 187 -27.30 -7.55 19.58
CA LYS A 187 -26.64 -6.67 18.62
C LYS A 187 -25.75 -5.65 19.36
N PRO A 188 -24.49 -6.02 19.62
CA PRO A 188 -23.52 -5.13 20.25
C PRO A 188 -23.33 -3.82 19.46
N ILE A 189 -22.89 -2.76 20.15
CA ILE A 189 -22.78 -1.42 19.56
C ILE A 189 -21.94 -1.38 18.27
N ASP A 190 -20.86 -2.18 18.19
CA ASP A 190 -20.03 -2.23 16.97
C ASP A 190 -20.79 -2.79 15.75
N ARG A 191 -21.75 -3.69 15.99
CA ARG A 191 -22.65 -4.20 14.94
C ARG A 191 -23.74 -3.20 14.59
N VAL A 192 -24.12 -2.31 15.51
CA VAL A 192 -25.01 -1.18 15.23
C VAL A 192 -24.31 -0.18 14.31
N PHE A 193 -23.06 0.18 14.63
CA PHE A 193 -22.21 1.00 13.74
C PHE A 193 -22.07 0.37 12.35
N ALA A 194 -21.72 -0.92 12.28
CA ALA A 194 -21.55 -1.61 11.02
C ALA A 194 -22.83 -1.63 10.16
N SER A 195 -24.00 -1.88 10.76
CA SER A 195 -25.28 -1.80 10.05
C SER A 195 -25.65 -0.39 9.58
N ALA A 196 -25.37 0.64 10.37
CA ALA A 196 -25.60 2.03 9.97
C ALA A 196 -24.69 2.43 8.80
N CYS A 197 -23.40 2.11 8.89
CA CYS A 197 -22.43 2.27 7.80
C CYS A 197 -22.84 1.50 6.54
N ARG A 198 -23.33 0.26 6.67
CA ARG A 198 -23.83 -0.52 5.54
C ARG A 198 -24.97 0.19 4.83
N TRP A 199 -25.94 0.73 5.57
CA TRP A 199 -27.05 1.48 4.98
C TRP A 199 -26.57 2.74 4.25
N LEU A 200 -25.62 3.49 4.83
CA LEU A 200 -25.02 4.67 4.19
C LEU A 200 -24.32 4.28 2.87
N ILE A 201 -23.59 3.18 2.85
CA ILE A 201 -22.96 2.68 1.62
C ILE A 201 -23.99 2.27 0.56
N ASP A 202 -25.09 1.63 0.97
CA ASP A 202 -26.09 1.08 0.04
C ASP A 202 -27.04 2.15 -0.51
N HIS A 203 -27.37 3.18 0.27
CA HIS A 203 -28.44 4.12 -0.06
C HIS A 203 -27.97 5.57 -0.16
N PHE A 204 -26.95 5.96 0.60
CA PHE A 204 -26.47 7.35 0.68
C PHE A 204 -25.38 7.65 -0.34
N SER A 205 -24.40 6.74 -0.44
CA SER A 205 -23.24 6.87 -1.33
C SER A 205 -23.59 6.92 -2.84
N PRO A 206 -24.49 6.07 -3.37
CA PRO A 206 -24.85 6.10 -4.80
C PRO A 206 -25.54 7.39 -5.22
N VAL A 207 -26.35 7.98 -4.33
CA VAL A 207 -27.08 9.22 -4.57
C VAL A 207 -26.12 10.40 -4.66
N LEU A 208 -25.11 10.44 -3.79
CA LEU A 208 -24.17 11.57 -3.69
C LEU A 208 -22.92 11.42 -4.59
N ARG A 209 -22.77 10.25 -5.23
CA ARG A 209 -21.60 9.85 -6.04
C ARG A 209 -20.29 10.00 -5.27
N ARG A 210 -20.31 9.68 -3.98
CA ARG A 210 -19.16 9.75 -3.07
C ARG A 210 -19.14 8.50 -2.19
N ASP A 211 -18.01 7.82 -2.15
CA ASP A 211 -17.86 6.54 -1.44
C ASP A 211 -17.27 6.68 -0.03
N ARG A 212 -16.79 7.89 0.29
CA ARG A 212 -16.06 8.15 1.52
C ARG A 212 -16.70 9.30 2.29
N MET A 213 -16.75 9.13 3.60
CA MET A 213 -17.40 10.04 4.52
C MET A 213 -16.79 9.97 5.92
N LEU A 214 -17.07 11.00 6.69
CA LEU A 214 -16.77 11.11 8.11
C LEU A 214 -18.07 11.46 8.85
N LEU A 215 -18.38 10.66 9.85
CA LEU A 215 -19.54 10.84 10.71
C LEU A 215 -19.08 11.36 12.05
N GLU A 216 -19.81 12.33 12.59
CA GLU A 216 -19.78 12.64 14.01
C GLU A 216 -20.89 11.82 14.69
N TRP A 217 -20.57 11.16 15.79
CA TRP A 217 -21.51 10.29 16.48
C TRP A 217 -21.52 10.54 17.99
N ALA A 218 -22.64 10.21 18.63
CA ALA A 218 -22.77 10.17 20.08
C ALA A 218 -23.60 8.97 20.52
N GLU A 219 -23.23 8.37 21.63
CA GLU A 219 -23.98 7.36 22.34
C GLU A 219 -24.54 7.96 23.63
N ALA A 220 -25.87 7.97 23.75
CA ALA A 220 -26.60 8.44 24.93
C ALA A 220 -27.86 7.59 25.11
N ASP A 221 -28.26 7.34 26.36
CA ASP A 221 -29.48 6.60 26.70
C ASP A 221 -29.61 5.22 26.02
N GLY A 222 -28.49 4.52 25.81
CA GLY A 222 -28.43 3.22 25.11
C GLY A 222 -28.66 3.30 23.60
N ARG A 223 -28.63 4.50 23.02
CA ARG A 223 -28.85 4.77 21.60
C ARG A 223 -27.62 5.39 20.97
N LEU A 224 -27.38 5.01 19.71
CA LEU A 224 -26.40 5.65 18.84
C LEU A 224 -27.08 6.75 18.01
N TYR A 225 -26.50 7.93 18.05
CA TYR A 225 -26.88 9.09 17.29
C TYR A 225 -25.79 9.44 16.28
N ILE A 226 -26.19 9.73 15.05
CA ILE A 226 -25.34 10.37 14.04
C ILE A 226 -25.63 11.88 14.11
N LEU A 227 -24.62 12.66 14.48
CA LEU A 227 -24.74 14.10 14.71
C LEU A 227 -24.49 14.90 13.43
N GLN A 228 -23.61 14.40 12.57
CA GLN A 228 -23.17 15.05 11.34
C GLN A 228 -22.62 14.00 10.36
N CYS A 229 -22.71 14.28 9.06
CA CYS A 229 -22.11 13.48 8.00
C CYS A 229 -21.38 14.41 7.01
N ASP A 230 -20.06 14.35 7.00
CA ASP A 230 -19.19 15.08 6.08
C ASP A 230 -18.76 14.15 4.95
N LEU A 231 -18.78 14.65 3.71
CA LEU A 231 -18.34 13.88 2.54
C LEU A 231 -16.87 14.13 2.25
N ASP A 232 -16.24 13.14 1.62
CA ASP A 232 -14.87 13.23 1.12
C ASP A 232 -14.80 14.14 -0.13
N GLU A 233 -14.85 15.45 0.12
CA GLU A 233 -14.64 16.49 -0.87
C GLU A 233 -13.15 16.73 -1.08
N ASP A 234 -12.76 16.98 -2.34
CA ASP A 234 -11.36 17.25 -2.63
C ASP A 234 -10.99 18.61 -2.02
N ASN A 235 -9.79 18.72 -1.44
CA ASN A 235 -9.29 19.98 -0.92
C ASN A 235 -8.87 20.89 -2.06
N ALA A 236 -9.49 22.07 -2.15
CA ALA A 236 -9.21 23.06 -3.20
C ALA A 236 -7.75 23.57 -3.16
N GLU A 237 -7.15 23.65 -1.98
CA GLU A 237 -5.77 24.10 -1.77
C GLU A 237 -4.72 23.01 -2.04
N GLY A 238 -5.15 21.76 -2.18
CA GLY A 238 -4.26 20.64 -2.44
C GLY A 238 -3.65 20.70 -3.84
N VAL A 239 -2.43 20.19 -3.96
CA VAL A 239 -1.74 20.01 -5.25
C VAL A 239 -1.79 18.57 -5.73
N ASP A 240 -1.76 18.39 -7.05
CA ASP A 240 -1.38 17.11 -7.64
C ASP A 240 0.16 17.10 -7.76
N PRO A 241 0.88 16.22 -7.06
CA PRO A 241 2.34 16.15 -7.14
C PRO A 241 2.87 15.84 -8.56
N VAL A 242 2.05 15.26 -9.44
CA VAL A 242 2.43 14.95 -10.83
C VAL A 242 2.46 16.21 -11.70
N ASP A 243 1.66 17.22 -11.37
CA ASP A 243 1.55 18.48 -12.11
C ASP A 243 2.61 19.51 -11.67
N LEU A 244 3.33 19.26 -10.57
CA LEU A 244 4.34 20.19 -10.06
C LEU A 244 5.59 20.22 -10.97
N PRO A 245 6.09 21.42 -11.32
CA PRO A 245 7.28 21.54 -12.16
C PRO A 245 8.54 21.12 -11.39
N ILE A 246 9.38 20.31 -12.03
CA ILE A 246 10.72 19.99 -11.53
C ILE A 246 11.65 21.16 -11.90
N TYR A 247 11.98 22.00 -10.92
CA TYR A 247 12.73 23.25 -11.14
C TYR A 247 14.22 23.06 -11.50
N SER A 248 14.81 21.90 -11.16
CA SER A 248 16.20 21.59 -11.47
C SER A 248 16.29 20.37 -12.37
N LYS A 249 16.79 20.57 -13.58
CA LYS A 249 17.11 19.49 -14.51
C LYS A 249 18.58 19.12 -14.37
N LEU A 250 18.83 17.82 -14.43
CA LEU A 250 20.16 17.26 -14.38
C LEU A 250 20.87 17.51 -15.71
N ASN A 251 21.91 18.35 -15.68
CA ASN A 251 22.76 18.67 -16.81
C ASN A 251 24.22 18.31 -16.48
N VAL A 252 24.98 17.96 -17.52
CA VAL A 252 26.43 17.86 -17.45
C VAL A 252 26.97 19.13 -18.12
N PRO A 253 27.53 20.09 -17.37
CA PRO A 253 28.13 21.28 -17.97
C PRO A 253 29.35 20.88 -18.82
N ASP A 254 29.43 21.40 -20.04
CA ASP A 254 30.59 21.18 -20.94
C ASP A 254 31.85 21.95 -20.46
N ARG A 255 31.70 22.88 -19.51
CA ARG A 255 32.79 23.67 -18.93
C ARG A 255 33.25 23.10 -17.60
N LEU A 256 34.56 23.13 -17.39
CA LEU A 256 35.16 22.84 -16.09
C LEU A 256 35.10 24.08 -15.19
N PRO A 257 34.79 23.92 -13.90
CA PRO A 257 34.91 24.99 -12.91
C PRO A 257 36.36 25.48 -12.78
N VAL A 258 36.55 26.75 -12.41
CA VAL A 258 37.88 27.35 -12.24
C VAL A 258 38.28 27.36 -10.77
N LEU A 259 37.34 27.70 -9.87
CA LEU A 259 37.58 27.82 -8.44
C LEU A 259 37.14 26.58 -7.67
N LEU A 260 36.00 25.99 -8.06
CA LEU A 260 35.52 24.73 -7.51
C LEU A 260 36.26 23.56 -8.16
N LYS A 261 36.60 22.53 -7.39
CA LYS A 261 37.25 21.33 -7.93
C LYS A 261 36.21 20.22 -8.09
N GLU A 262 36.06 19.67 -9.28
CA GLU A 262 35.24 18.47 -9.49
C GLU A 262 35.81 17.30 -8.68
N ALA A 263 34.94 16.53 -8.01
CA ALA A 263 35.32 15.35 -7.25
C ALA A 263 35.80 14.23 -8.19
N ALA A 264 37.11 14.00 -8.23
CA ALA A 264 37.73 12.96 -9.05
C ALA A 264 39.02 12.42 -8.40
N GLY A 265 39.42 11.20 -8.77
CA GLY A 265 40.68 10.58 -8.34
C GLY A 265 40.86 10.56 -6.81
N ASP A 266 42.05 10.94 -6.34
CA ASP A 266 42.43 10.92 -4.92
C ASP A 266 41.52 11.78 -4.01
N ASN A 267 40.80 12.76 -4.56
CA ASN A 267 39.84 13.56 -3.77
C ASN A 267 38.70 12.70 -3.22
N ILE A 268 38.29 11.64 -3.93
CA ILE A 268 37.19 10.76 -3.52
C ILE A 268 37.55 10.02 -2.22
N GLU A 269 38.78 9.51 -2.12
CA GLU A 269 39.26 8.84 -0.91
C GLU A 269 39.56 9.81 0.23
N THR A 270 39.86 11.07 -0.10
CA THR A 270 40.22 12.09 0.87
C THR A 270 39.02 12.51 1.73
N TRP A 271 37.81 12.60 1.16
CA TRP A 271 36.63 13.16 1.85
C TRP A 271 35.54 12.10 2.03
N ASP A 272 35.09 11.90 3.26
CA ASP A 272 34.19 10.80 3.63
C ASP A 272 32.87 10.77 2.85
N LYS A 273 32.29 11.94 2.57
CA LYS A 273 31.03 12.09 1.83
C LYS A 273 31.19 11.87 0.32
N LEU A 274 32.40 11.79 -0.23
CA LEU A 274 32.62 11.51 -1.65
C LEU A 274 32.72 10.03 -1.98
N LYS A 275 32.95 9.15 -0.98
CA LYS A 275 33.00 7.69 -1.18
C LYS A 275 31.73 7.12 -1.82
N ILE A 276 30.60 7.82 -1.68
CA ILE A 276 29.34 7.48 -2.35
C ILE A 276 29.48 7.39 -3.87
N LEU A 277 30.42 8.15 -4.47
CA LEU A 277 30.61 8.16 -5.91
C LEU A 277 31.08 6.80 -6.42
N ASP A 278 31.99 6.13 -5.71
CA ASP A 278 32.38 4.76 -6.06
C ASP A 278 31.35 3.74 -5.56
N GLU A 279 30.91 3.86 -4.31
CA GLU A 279 30.06 2.86 -3.68
C GLU A 279 28.69 2.70 -4.38
N LEU A 280 28.12 3.80 -4.88
CA LEU A 280 26.81 3.80 -5.56
C LEU A 280 26.95 3.72 -7.09
N SER A 281 28.17 3.75 -7.63
CA SER A 281 28.40 3.59 -9.07
C SER A 281 28.11 2.16 -9.53
N ILE A 282 27.17 2.07 -10.46
CA ILE A 282 26.68 0.86 -11.12
C ILE A 282 26.69 1.11 -12.64
N ASP A 283 25.53 1.19 -13.29
CA ASP A 283 25.37 1.49 -14.73
C ASP A 283 25.72 2.95 -15.08
N TYR A 284 25.76 3.82 -14.08
CA TYR A 284 26.20 5.20 -14.18
C TYR A 284 27.60 5.32 -13.59
N SER A 285 28.62 5.23 -14.45
CA SER A 285 29.99 5.53 -14.07
C SER A 285 30.55 6.62 -14.99
N PRO A 286 30.72 7.86 -14.49
CA PRO A 286 30.37 8.35 -13.14
C PRO A 286 28.85 8.58 -12.95
N LEU A 287 28.42 8.86 -11.71
CA LEU A 287 27.05 9.34 -11.45
C LEU A 287 26.75 10.59 -12.32
N PRO A 288 25.53 10.71 -12.85
CA PRO A 288 25.20 11.80 -13.78
C PRO A 288 25.20 13.18 -13.12
N GLN A 289 25.08 13.27 -11.78
CA GLN A 289 25.25 14.52 -11.03
C GLN A 289 26.70 14.64 -10.53
N LYS A 290 27.37 15.70 -11.00
CA LYS A 290 28.72 16.06 -10.54
C LYS A 290 28.69 16.61 -9.11
N LEU A 291 29.72 16.26 -8.34
CA LEU A 291 30.03 16.85 -7.03
C LEU A 291 31.26 17.73 -7.15
N TYR A 292 31.24 18.86 -6.47
CA TYR A 292 32.35 19.79 -6.36
C TYR A 292 32.84 19.89 -4.93
N VAL A 293 34.12 20.19 -4.76
CA VAL A 293 34.81 20.24 -3.47
C VAL A 293 35.50 21.58 -3.31
N LEU A 294 35.32 22.19 -2.15
CA LEU A 294 36.06 23.36 -1.70
C LEU A 294 36.56 23.11 -0.26
N PRO A 295 37.82 22.70 -0.08
CA PRO A 295 38.41 22.54 1.25
C PRO A 295 38.35 23.84 2.06
N TYR A 296 38.21 23.75 3.39
CA TYR A 296 38.10 24.94 4.24
C TYR A 296 39.32 25.86 4.11
N TYR A 297 40.53 25.30 4.04
CA TYR A 297 41.75 26.09 3.87
C TYR A 297 41.80 26.83 2.51
N ASP A 298 41.30 26.21 1.44
CA ASP A 298 41.16 26.84 0.12
C ASP A 298 40.09 27.95 0.18
N ALA A 299 38.97 27.69 0.86
CA ALA A 299 37.89 28.68 1.06
C ALA A 299 38.36 29.92 1.83
N ILE A 300 39.11 29.74 2.91
CA ILE A 300 39.64 30.84 3.72
C ILE A 300 40.56 31.73 2.87
N THR A 301 41.47 31.12 2.12
CA THR A 301 42.39 31.84 1.21
C THR A 301 41.59 32.61 0.15
N LEU A 302 40.68 31.91 -0.54
CA LEU A 302 39.86 32.47 -1.61
C LEU A 302 39.01 33.66 -1.12
N LEU A 303 38.40 33.57 0.06
CA LEU A 303 37.55 34.63 0.61
C LEU A 303 38.33 35.85 1.13
N SER A 304 39.64 35.72 1.31
CA SER A 304 40.52 36.82 1.74
C SER A 304 41.08 37.64 0.57
N GLU A 305 41.06 37.10 -0.65
CA GLU A 305 41.59 37.75 -1.85
C GLU A 305 40.54 38.64 -2.53
N SER A 306 40.90 39.89 -2.82
CA SER A 306 40.00 40.84 -3.51
C SER A 306 39.57 40.34 -4.89
N GLY A 307 38.26 40.36 -5.16
CA GLY A 307 37.66 39.94 -6.43
C GLY A 307 37.48 38.42 -6.62
N GLN A 308 38.06 37.57 -5.78
CA GLN A 308 37.78 36.12 -5.82
C GLN A 308 36.36 35.75 -5.35
N PRO A 309 35.77 36.39 -4.30
CA PRO A 309 34.39 36.13 -3.93
C PRO A 309 33.40 36.35 -5.08
N ASP A 310 33.58 37.41 -5.87
CA ASP A 310 32.71 37.73 -7.01
C ASP A 310 32.84 36.69 -8.13
N LYS A 311 34.06 36.20 -8.38
CA LYS A 311 34.29 35.09 -9.32
C LYS A 311 33.65 33.79 -8.83
N LEU A 312 33.71 33.51 -7.53
CA LEU A 312 33.07 32.36 -6.94
C LEU A 312 31.55 32.46 -7.11
N VAL A 313 30.95 33.62 -6.83
CA VAL A 313 29.52 33.88 -7.07
C VAL A 313 29.14 33.61 -8.54
N ALA A 314 29.90 34.14 -9.50
CA ALA A 314 29.65 33.91 -10.91
C ALA A 314 29.75 32.42 -11.30
N GLU A 315 30.68 31.68 -10.70
CA GLU A 315 30.81 30.23 -10.89
C GLU A 315 29.62 29.49 -10.28
N PHE A 316 29.15 29.88 -9.09
CA PHE A 316 27.94 29.33 -8.48
C PHE A 316 26.71 29.50 -9.39
N GLU A 317 26.52 30.71 -9.94
CA GLU A 317 25.41 30.98 -10.86
C GLU A 317 25.47 30.07 -12.09
N LEU A 318 26.67 29.88 -12.66
CA LEU A 318 26.86 29.06 -13.85
C LEU A 318 26.60 27.56 -13.63
N PHE A 319 26.98 27.02 -12.47
CA PHE A 319 26.95 25.58 -12.22
C PHE A 319 25.70 25.11 -11.46
N PHE A 320 25.01 26.00 -10.74
CA PHE A 320 23.92 25.61 -9.85
C PHE A 320 22.56 26.27 -10.13
N ASP A 321 22.46 27.24 -11.05
CA ASP A 321 21.19 27.91 -11.42
C ASP A 321 20.38 28.41 -10.20
N SER A 322 21.06 29.01 -9.21
CA SER A 322 20.49 29.43 -7.92
C SER A 322 19.88 28.33 -7.06
N MET A 323 20.26 27.08 -7.30
CA MET A 323 19.77 25.89 -6.61
C MET A 323 20.94 25.08 -6.03
N ALA A 324 21.90 25.74 -5.39
CA ALA A 324 23.06 25.09 -4.81
C ALA A 324 22.70 24.37 -3.49
N VAL A 325 23.22 23.16 -3.30
CA VAL A 325 23.17 22.42 -2.04
C VAL A 325 24.60 22.23 -1.53
N ILE A 326 24.83 22.61 -0.27
CA ILE A 326 26.18 22.58 0.35
C ILE A 326 26.15 21.69 1.58
N ARG A 327 27.16 20.82 1.69
CA ARG A 327 27.36 19.93 2.83
C ARG A 327 28.78 20.02 3.33
N VAL A 328 28.99 19.97 4.64
CA VAL A 328 30.35 19.87 5.20
C VAL A 328 30.75 18.40 5.28
N SER A 329 31.90 18.04 4.74
CA SER A 329 32.50 16.69 4.78
C SER A 329 33.79 16.73 5.59
N ARG A 330 34.12 15.60 6.23
CA ARG A 330 35.38 15.43 6.95
C ARG A 330 36.39 14.65 6.12
N ARG A 331 37.66 14.86 6.42
CA ARG A 331 38.74 14.04 5.91
C ARG A 331 38.54 12.58 6.36
N ALA A 332 38.72 11.64 5.44
CA ALA A 332 38.59 10.22 5.74
C ALA A 332 39.56 9.80 6.85
N GLY A 333 39.05 9.06 7.84
CA GLY A 333 39.83 8.59 9.00
C GLY A 333 39.87 9.53 10.19
N ALA A 334 39.35 10.76 10.08
CA ALA A 334 39.15 11.65 11.23
C ALA A 334 38.02 11.15 12.15
N ASP A 335 38.02 11.59 13.42
CA ASP A 335 36.98 11.22 14.40
C ASP A 335 35.57 11.51 13.86
N LYS A 336 34.68 10.52 13.96
CA LYS A 336 33.31 10.61 13.45
C LYS A 336 32.43 11.38 14.42
N THR A 337 32.30 12.69 14.23
CA THR A 337 31.13 13.41 14.75
C THR A 337 29.96 13.19 13.79
N THR A 338 28.87 12.64 14.30
CA THR A 338 27.59 12.57 13.58
C THR A 338 27.01 13.98 13.41
N ASN A 339 26.37 14.25 12.26
CA ASN A 339 25.66 15.50 11.93
C ASN A 339 26.52 16.75 11.62
N LEU A 340 27.39 16.66 10.61
CA LEU A 340 28.01 17.86 10.01
C LEU A 340 26.98 18.74 9.28
N PRO A 341 27.15 20.07 9.29
CA PRO A 341 26.22 21.02 8.67
C PRO A 341 25.88 20.71 7.20
N CYS A 342 24.62 20.94 6.85
CA CYS A 342 24.05 20.83 5.51
C CYS A 342 23.03 21.96 5.34
N THR A 343 22.94 22.53 4.13
CA THR A 343 21.90 23.54 3.85
C THR A 343 20.50 22.94 4.02
N SER A 344 19.59 23.71 4.65
CA SER A 344 18.19 23.34 4.87
C SER A 344 17.27 23.68 3.69
N SER A 345 17.77 24.45 2.72
CA SER A 345 17.15 24.77 1.44
C SER A 345 18.21 24.76 0.33
N CYS A 346 17.78 24.96 -0.92
CA CYS A 346 18.71 25.36 -1.96
C CYS A 346 19.10 26.83 -1.75
N LEU A 347 20.30 27.19 -2.19
CA LEU A 347 20.85 28.54 -2.07
C LEU A 347 21.11 29.13 -3.44
N ASP A 348 20.76 30.42 -3.59
CA ASP A 348 21.33 31.26 -4.64
C ASP A 348 22.83 31.51 -4.38
N ALA A 349 23.54 32.06 -5.36
CA ALA A 349 24.99 32.24 -5.27
C ALA A 349 25.43 33.18 -4.11
N SER A 350 24.66 34.23 -3.82
CA SER A 350 24.96 35.16 -2.72
C SER A 350 24.73 34.50 -1.36
N SER A 351 23.60 33.80 -1.22
CA SER A 351 23.23 33.04 -0.03
C SER A 351 24.21 31.88 0.23
N ALA A 352 24.70 31.21 -0.82
CA ALA A 352 25.73 30.18 -0.74
C ALA A 352 27.05 30.72 -0.17
N LEU A 353 27.50 31.88 -0.66
CA LEU A 353 28.68 32.55 -0.15
C LEU A 353 28.51 32.96 1.33
N GLY A 354 27.33 33.50 1.68
CA GLY A 354 26.98 33.85 3.05
C GLY A 354 27.04 32.64 3.99
N TRP A 355 26.44 31.51 3.58
CA TRP A 355 26.44 30.28 4.36
C TRP A 355 27.86 29.70 4.53
N ILE A 356 28.70 29.73 3.49
CA ILE A 356 30.10 29.32 3.60
C ILE A 356 30.84 30.17 4.64
N ARG A 357 30.66 31.49 4.63
CA ARG A 357 31.27 32.40 5.62
C ARG A 357 30.82 32.06 7.05
N GLU A 358 29.53 31.85 7.24
CA GLU A 358 28.96 31.47 8.53
C GLU A 358 29.58 30.18 9.08
N GLN A 359 29.73 29.14 8.24
CA GLN A 359 30.34 27.88 8.68
C GLN A 359 31.84 28.04 8.99
N LEU A 360 32.57 28.85 8.22
CA LEU A 360 33.98 29.14 8.52
C LEU A 360 34.14 29.93 9.81
N ASP A 361 33.26 30.89 10.09
CA ASP A 361 33.27 31.66 11.34
C ASP A 361 32.87 30.80 12.54
N ALA A 362 31.87 29.93 12.39
CA ALA A 362 31.53 28.94 13.41
C ALA A 362 32.71 28.00 13.71
N HIS A 363 33.42 27.52 12.67
CA HIS A 363 34.61 26.67 12.83
C HIS A 363 35.75 27.38 13.58
N LYS A 364 35.96 28.68 13.32
CA LYS A 364 36.94 29.48 14.08
C LYS A 364 36.60 29.55 15.56
N LEU A 365 35.31 29.61 15.91
CA LEU A 365 34.86 29.65 17.30
C LEU A 365 35.01 28.30 18.00
N THR A 366 34.73 27.19 17.31
CA THR A 366 34.82 25.83 17.88
C THR A 366 36.26 25.30 17.93
N GLY A 367 37.16 25.82 17.10
CA GLY A 367 38.52 25.33 16.92
C GLY A 367 38.61 24.06 16.05
N GLY A 368 39.82 23.74 15.57
CA GLY A 368 40.11 22.57 14.71
C GLY A 368 40.91 22.92 13.46
N ASP A 369 41.54 21.92 12.82
CA ASP A 369 42.36 22.15 11.61
C ASP A 369 41.46 22.32 10.37
N PRO A 370 41.53 23.45 9.64
CA PRO A 370 40.83 23.65 8.37
C PRO A 370 41.20 22.61 7.28
N LYS A 371 42.28 21.85 7.44
CA LYS A 371 42.62 20.74 6.54
C LYS A 371 41.72 19.52 6.73
N ASP A 372 40.97 19.44 7.81
CA ASP A 372 40.12 18.28 8.11
C ASP A 372 38.70 18.41 7.55
N LEU A 373 38.35 19.57 6.99
CA LEU A 373 37.00 19.85 6.51
C LEU A 373 36.99 20.37 5.06
N ALA A 374 35.93 20.02 4.35
CA ALA A 374 35.63 20.56 3.04
C ALA A 374 34.13 20.80 2.86
N PHE A 375 33.80 21.79 2.05
CA PHE A 375 32.47 21.93 1.47
C PHE A 375 32.35 20.99 0.28
N ILE A 376 31.28 20.20 0.25
CA ILE A 376 30.84 19.38 -0.87
C ILE A 376 29.60 20.04 -1.45
N LEU A 377 29.65 20.39 -2.73
CA LEU A 377 28.65 21.19 -3.41
C LEU A 377 28.07 20.41 -4.58
N HIS A 378 26.78 20.55 -4.79
CA HIS A 378 26.11 20.02 -5.96
C HIS A 378 24.87 20.84 -6.30
N LYS A 379 24.44 20.73 -7.56
CA LYS A 379 23.15 21.27 -7.98
C LYS A 379 22.05 20.45 -7.32
N TYR A 380 21.00 21.12 -6.86
CA TYR A 380 19.81 20.46 -6.34
C TYR A 380 19.31 19.41 -7.35
N ILE A 381 19.02 18.20 -6.87
CA ILE A 381 18.50 17.12 -7.69
C ILE A 381 16.98 17.21 -7.67
N GLY A 382 16.41 17.76 -8.74
CA GLY A 382 14.97 17.83 -8.92
C GLY A 382 14.39 16.45 -9.25
N ALA A 383 13.44 15.97 -8.44
CA ALA A 383 12.84 14.66 -8.61
C ALA A 383 11.34 14.68 -8.27
N ARG A 384 10.58 13.76 -8.86
CA ARG A 384 9.15 13.59 -8.58
C ARG A 384 8.91 12.96 -7.21
N SER A 385 9.81 12.07 -6.79
CA SER A 385 9.68 11.34 -5.52
C SER A 385 11.05 11.00 -4.94
N GLY A 386 11.11 10.96 -3.60
CA GLY A 386 12.25 10.48 -2.84
C GLY A 386 11.97 9.09 -2.30
N ALA A 387 12.97 8.22 -2.30
CA ALA A 387 12.84 6.85 -1.82
C ALA A 387 14.03 6.40 -0.97
N TRP A 388 13.79 5.42 -0.11
CA TRP A 388 14.79 4.64 0.62
C TRP A 388 14.60 3.16 0.27
N ALA A 389 15.68 2.47 -0.06
CA ALA A 389 15.66 1.06 -0.40
C ALA A 389 16.64 0.26 0.47
N LEU A 390 16.16 -0.78 1.14
CA LEU A 390 16.94 -1.63 2.04
C LEU A 390 17.32 -2.94 1.35
N TYR A 391 18.63 -3.17 1.21
CA TYR A 391 19.20 -4.46 0.90
C TYR A 391 19.58 -5.18 2.19
N ASP A 392 19.14 -6.43 2.35
CA ASP A 392 19.54 -7.34 3.41
C ASP A 392 20.12 -8.62 2.77
N PRO A 393 21.38 -9.00 3.05
CA PRO A 393 22.00 -10.19 2.45
C PRO A 393 21.28 -11.50 2.80
N ASP A 394 20.57 -11.53 3.94
CA ASP A 394 19.85 -12.71 4.43
C ASP A 394 18.39 -12.75 3.93
N SER A 395 17.98 -11.75 3.15
CA SER A 395 16.63 -11.63 2.59
C SER A 395 16.64 -11.76 1.06
N PRO A 396 15.67 -12.45 0.45
CA PRO A 396 15.45 -12.39 -0.99
C PRO A 396 14.68 -11.14 -1.43
N TYR A 397 14.23 -10.30 -0.50
CA TYR A 397 13.43 -9.11 -0.76
C TYR A 397 14.23 -7.82 -0.57
N ILE A 398 14.04 -6.88 -1.49
CA ILE A 398 14.40 -5.47 -1.32
C ILE A 398 13.18 -4.71 -0.83
N GLN A 399 13.32 -3.99 0.27
CA GLN A 399 12.25 -3.12 0.76
C GLN A 399 12.44 -1.74 0.16
N VAL A 400 11.42 -1.16 -0.47
CA VAL A 400 11.45 0.19 -1.04
C VAL A 400 10.38 1.02 -0.34
N HIS A 401 10.76 2.15 0.25
CA HIS A 401 9.85 3.12 0.88
C HIS A 401 9.94 4.44 0.13
N ALA A 402 8.83 5.05 -0.26
CA ALA A 402 8.86 6.31 -1.01
C ALA A 402 7.71 7.25 -0.66
N ASN A 403 7.96 8.55 -0.85
CA ASN A 403 6.96 9.61 -0.80
C ASN A 403 7.23 10.60 -1.94
N TRP A 404 6.24 11.42 -2.28
CA TRP A 404 6.35 12.50 -3.25
C TRP A 404 7.41 13.53 -2.82
N GLY A 405 8.01 14.21 -3.80
CA GLY A 405 8.97 15.29 -3.57
C GLY A 405 10.26 14.86 -2.88
N LEU A 406 10.69 15.64 -1.89
CA LEU A 406 11.99 15.49 -1.24
C LEU A 406 12.07 14.18 -0.44
N PRO A 407 13.23 13.48 -0.43
CA PRO A 407 13.46 12.32 0.44
C PRO A 407 13.23 12.61 1.92
N ASP A 408 13.41 13.86 2.35
CA ASP A 408 13.10 14.32 3.70
C ASP A 408 11.63 14.14 4.08
N SER A 409 10.73 14.04 3.11
CA SER A 409 9.32 13.72 3.39
C SER A 409 9.15 12.35 4.08
N LEU A 410 10.10 11.42 3.86
CA LEU A 410 10.11 10.11 4.50
C LEU A 410 10.47 10.15 5.98
N GLN A 411 10.93 11.29 6.50
CA GLN A 411 11.33 11.42 7.91
C GLN A 411 10.14 11.45 8.86
N PHE A 412 9.03 12.08 8.49
CA PHE A 412 7.88 12.23 9.40
C PHE A 412 6.52 12.07 8.73
N TYR A 413 6.45 12.02 7.39
CA TYR A 413 5.17 11.95 6.69
C TYR A 413 4.88 10.54 6.16
N PRO A 414 3.58 10.18 5.99
CA PRO A 414 3.17 8.89 5.46
C PRO A 414 3.86 8.58 4.13
N TYR A 415 4.15 7.31 3.89
CA TYR A 415 4.93 6.84 2.74
C TYR A 415 4.35 5.53 2.22
N ASP A 416 4.53 5.28 0.92
CA ASP A 416 4.26 3.97 0.34
C ASP A 416 5.43 3.03 0.59
N ALA A 417 5.15 1.75 0.78
CA ALA A 417 6.18 0.71 0.89
C ALA A 417 5.95 -0.42 -0.13
N TRP A 418 7.04 -1.06 -0.56
CA TRP A 418 7.03 -2.23 -1.42
C TRP A 418 8.06 -3.25 -0.95
N ASP A 419 7.73 -4.53 -1.05
CA ASP A 419 8.70 -5.62 -1.08
C ASP A 419 8.87 -6.10 -2.51
N VAL A 420 10.11 -6.14 -3.00
CA VAL A 420 10.43 -6.65 -4.34
C VAL A 420 11.30 -7.89 -4.20
N HIS A 421 10.81 -9.02 -4.71
CA HIS A 421 11.61 -10.24 -4.73
C HIS A 421 12.71 -10.12 -5.78
N THR A 422 13.97 -10.26 -5.36
CA THR A 422 15.18 -9.99 -6.17
C THR A 422 15.32 -10.84 -7.44
N ILE A 423 14.58 -11.95 -7.54
CA ILE A 423 14.75 -12.93 -8.63
C ILE A 423 13.49 -13.11 -9.46
N THR A 424 12.31 -13.08 -8.82
CA THR A 424 11.03 -13.22 -9.54
C THR A 424 10.45 -11.87 -9.95
N GLU A 425 11.02 -10.77 -9.45
CA GLU A 425 10.53 -9.40 -9.63
C GLU A 425 9.09 -9.20 -9.14
N GLU A 426 8.58 -10.13 -8.32
CA GLU A 426 7.27 -10.00 -7.70
C GLU A 426 7.26 -8.82 -6.73
N ILE A 427 6.28 -7.92 -6.90
CA ILE A 427 6.12 -6.72 -6.09
C ILE A 427 4.91 -6.89 -5.17
N THR A 428 5.15 -6.82 -3.86
CA THR A 428 4.09 -6.67 -2.86
C THR A 428 4.02 -5.22 -2.41
N ALA A 429 2.93 -4.52 -2.74
CA ALA A 429 2.72 -3.12 -2.40
C ALA A 429 1.94 -2.94 -1.10
N TYR A 430 2.36 -1.99 -0.27
CA TYR A 430 1.71 -1.50 0.95
C TYR A 430 1.54 0.01 0.81
N PRO A 431 0.54 0.47 0.04
CA PRO A 431 0.32 1.90 -0.14
C PRO A 431 -0.06 2.55 1.19
N SER A 432 0.11 3.87 1.28
CA SER A 432 -0.40 4.71 2.36
C SER A 432 -1.27 5.85 1.83
N TYR A 433 -2.16 6.38 2.66
CA TYR A 433 -2.75 7.69 2.42
C TYR A 433 -1.72 8.76 2.78
N LYS A 434 -1.22 9.46 1.76
CA LYS A 434 -0.24 10.54 1.86
C LYS A 434 -0.99 11.85 1.80
N SER A 435 -1.09 12.51 2.94
CA SER A 435 -1.75 13.81 3.05
C SER A 435 -0.82 14.96 2.66
N HIS A 436 0.49 14.79 2.87
CA HIS A 436 1.47 15.87 2.72
C HIS A 436 2.84 15.34 2.28
N PHE A 437 3.67 16.25 1.76
CA PHE A 437 5.06 16.04 1.37
C PHE A 437 5.80 17.38 1.35
N LEU A 438 7.14 17.33 1.28
CA LEU A 438 7.99 18.50 1.12
C LEU A 438 8.35 18.70 -0.35
N TRP A 439 8.29 19.95 -0.81
CA TRP A 439 8.64 20.36 -2.16
C TRP A 439 9.46 21.67 -2.13
N PRO A 440 10.45 21.86 -3.01
CA PRO A 440 11.10 23.16 -3.15
C PRO A 440 10.21 24.13 -3.95
N ASP A 441 10.11 25.38 -3.52
CA ASP A 441 9.55 26.45 -4.34
C ASP A 441 10.53 26.86 -5.46
N LYS A 442 10.12 27.84 -6.30
CA LYS A 442 10.95 28.37 -7.38
C LYS A 442 12.27 29.00 -6.88
N ALA A 443 12.32 29.45 -5.63
CA ALA A 443 13.52 30.00 -4.99
C ALA A 443 14.36 28.92 -4.29
N GLY A 444 13.91 27.65 -4.30
CA GLY A 444 14.60 26.54 -3.67
C GLY A 444 14.34 26.42 -2.17
N LYS A 445 13.42 27.22 -1.61
CA LYS A 445 12.97 27.08 -0.22
C LYS A 445 12.03 25.89 -0.12
N TRP A 446 12.22 25.08 0.91
CA TRP A 446 11.39 23.89 1.10
C TRP A 446 10.09 24.27 1.79
N THR A 447 8.98 23.84 1.20
CA THR A 447 7.64 24.13 1.67
C THR A 447 6.85 22.85 1.86
N PHE A 448 6.00 22.87 2.88
CA PHE A 448 5.00 21.84 3.08
C PHE A 448 3.91 21.96 2.02
N MET A 449 3.63 20.85 1.34
CA MET A 449 2.60 20.77 0.31
C MET A 449 1.52 19.78 0.76
N GLN A 450 0.26 20.24 0.75
CA GLN A 450 -0.88 19.36 0.92
C GLN A 450 -1.24 18.68 -0.39
N ILE A 451 -1.40 17.37 -0.37
CA ILE A 451 -1.78 16.59 -1.53
C ILE A 451 -3.29 16.68 -1.69
N ARG A 452 -3.78 16.79 -2.94
CA ARG A 452 -5.21 16.61 -3.22
C ARG A 452 -5.67 15.26 -2.71
N ASN A 453 -6.76 15.24 -1.96
CA ASN A 453 -7.26 14.03 -1.36
C ASN A 453 -7.68 12.97 -2.40
N SER A 454 -8.11 13.38 -3.59
CA SER A 454 -8.31 12.51 -4.75
C SER A 454 -7.03 11.77 -5.18
N ILE A 455 -5.86 12.37 -4.95
CA ILE A 455 -4.53 11.85 -5.33
C ILE A 455 -3.79 11.22 -4.14
N GLY A 456 -4.12 11.55 -2.88
CA GLY A 456 -3.39 11.12 -1.68
C GLY A 456 -3.25 9.59 -1.51
N ARG A 457 -4.03 8.79 -2.24
CA ARG A 457 -3.98 7.30 -2.23
C ARG A 457 -3.21 6.72 -3.41
N HIS A 458 -2.82 7.54 -4.38
CA HIS A 458 -2.01 7.11 -5.52
C HIS A 458 -0.61 6.73 -5.07
N GLN A 459 -0.05 5.71 -5.70
CA GLN A 459 1.33 5.29 -5.46
C GLN A 459 2.30 6.33 -6.01
N CYS A 460 3.31 6.70 -5.21
CA CYS A 460 4.29 7.70 -5.63
C CYS A 460 5.40 7.14 -6.53
N LEU A 461 5.49 5.83 -6.75
CA LEU A 461 6.41 5.25 -7.73
C LEU A 461 5.66 4.45 -8.79
N ARG A 462 6.19 4.46 -10.01
CA ARG A 462 5.74 3.58 -11.09
C ARG A 462 6.37 2.20 -10.93
N GLN A 463 5.71 1.17 -11.47
CA GLN A 463 6.20 -0.21 -11.37
C GLN A 463 7.63 -0.40 -11.89
N ASN A 464 7.97 0.23 -13.02
CA ASN A 464 9.31 0.18 -13.59
C ASN A 464 10.36 0.88 -12.70
N GLU A 465 10.01 2.00 -12.07
CA GLU A 465 10.90 2.71 -11.13
C GLU A 465 11.14 1.86 -9.85
N ILE A 466 10.10 1.18 -9.35
CA ILE A 466 10.23 0.27 -8.19
C ILE A 466 11.20 -0.88 -8.50
N LEU A 467 11.05 -1.52 -9.66
CA LEU A 467 11.95 -2.60 -10.09
C LEU A 467 13.38 -2.10 -10.32
N GLU A 468 13.54 -0.94 -10.97
CA GLU A 468 14.84 -0.32 -11.19
C GLU A 468 15.56 -0.03 -9.86
N ILE A 469 14.88 0.65 -8.92
CA ILE A 469 15.42 0.96 -7.59
C ILE A 469 15.79 -0.32 -6.85
N ALA A 470 14.92 -1.33 -6.86
CA ALA A 470 15.15 -2.59 -6.16
C ALA A 470 16.34 -3.37 -6.74
N SER A 471 16.35 -3.56 -8.05
CA SER A 471 17.42 -4.27 -8.77
C SER A 471 18.77 -3.60 -8.56
N LYS A 472 18.84 -2.28 -8.74
CA LYS A 472 20.08 -1.53 -8.55
C LYS A 472 20.53 -1.50 -7.09
N THR A 473 19.61 -1.40 -6.14
CA THR A 473 19.93 -1.52 -4.70
C THR A 473 20.50 -2.90 -4.36
N ASN A 474 19.96 -3.97 -4.97
CA ASN A 474 20.51 -5.32 -4.82
C ASN A 474 21.95 -5.41 -5.35
N THR A 475 22.24 -4.83 -6.52
CA THR A 475 23.59 -4.76 -7.09
C THR A 475 24.55 -3.99 -6.19
N ILE A 476 24.16 -2.81 -5.69
CA ILE A 476 24.98 -1.99 -4.78
C ILE A 476 25.24 -2.77 -3.48
N GLY A 477 24.20 -3.37 -2.89
CA GLY A 477 24.31 -4.17 -1.67
C GLY A 477 25.23 -5.38 -1.82
N ALA A 478 25.11 -6.09 -2.94
CA ALA A 478 25.98 -7.21 -3.27
C ALA A 478 27.44 -6.76 -3.48
N LYS A 479 27.68 -5.65 -4.19
CA LYS A 479 29.01 -5.05 -4.36
C LYS A 479 29.66 -4.74 -3.01
N LEU A 480 28.91 -4.15 -2.08
CA LEU A 480 29.43 -3.75 -0.77
C LEU A 480 29.48 -4.89 0.25
N GLY A 481 28.82 -6.02 -0.02
CA GLY A 481 28.82 -7.21 0.83
C GLY A 481 28.23 -6.99 2.22
N LYS A 482 27.38 -5.97 2.41
CA LYS A 482 26.82 -5.57 3.71
C LYS A 482 25.35 -5.20 3.56
N ARG A 483 24.58 -5.35 4.64
CA ARG A 483 23.24 -4.78 4.76
C ARG A 483 23.32 -3.25 4.65
N ILE A 484 22.55 -2.66 3.74
CA ILE A 484 22.59 -1.22 3.43
C ILE A 484 21.20 -0.67 3.14
N ALA A 485 20.96 0.57 3.57
CA ALA A 485 19.86 1.37 3.07
C ALA A 485 20.41 2.42 2.09
N VAL A 486 19.81 2.53 0.91
CA VAL A 486 20.19 3.48 -0.15
C VAL A 486 19.05 4.47 -0.38
N MET A 487 19.36 5.76 -0.36
CA MET A 487 18.45 6.83 -0.74
C MET A 487 18.47 7.03 -2.25
N TRP A 488 17.29 7.20 -2.84
CA TRP A 488 17.05 7.36 -4.26
C TRP A 488 16.22 8.61 -4.56
N PHE A 489 16.51 9.25 -5.68
CA PHE A 489 15.63 10.21 -6.34
C PHE A 489 14.99 9.53 -7.55
N ALA A 490 13.65 9.50 -7.60
CA ALA A 490 12.90 8.89 -8.67
C ALA A 490 12.26 9.95 -9.58
N GLY A 491 12.32 9.71 -10.89
CA GLY A 491 11.78 10.63 -11.89
C GLY A 491 12.59 11.91 -12.04
N VAL A 492 13.92 11.82 -11.92
CA VAL A 492 14.85 12.95 -12.16
C VAL A 492 14.87 13.27 -13.64
N GLU A 493 14.62 14.53 -14.01
CA GLU A 493 14.61 14.96 -15.41
C GLU A 493 16.00 15.30 -15.92
N LEU A 494 16.37 14.73 -17.07
CA LEU A 494 17.62 15.05 -17.76
C LEU A 494 17.43 16.25 -18.69
N ALA A 495 18.46 17.10 -18.82
CA ALA A 495 18.42 18.26 -19.73
C ALA A 495 18.20 17.86 -21.20
N GLY A 496 18.74 16.70 -21.61
CA GLY A 496 18.55 16.12 -22.95
C GLY A 496 17.21 15.40 -23.16
N GLY A 497 16.32 15.40 -22.16
CA GLY A 497 15.08 14.63 -22.16
C GLY A 497 15.22 13.25 -21.51
N GLY A 498 14.09 12.70 -21.03
CA GLY A 498 14.04 11.44 -20.29
C GLY A 498 14.02 11.61 -18.77
N LYS A 499 13.73 10.51 -18.08
CA LYS A 499 13.66 10.43 -16.60
C LYS A 499 14.45 9.24 -16.09
N VAL A 500 15.13 9.40 -14.96
CA VAL A 500 15.96 8.33 -14.35
C VAL A 500 15.71 8.20 -12.84
N CYS A 501 16.07 7.04 -12.28
CA CYS A 501 16.22 6.85 -10.84
C CYS A 501 17.71 6.98 -10.46
N LEU A 502 18.03 7.91 -9.55
CA LEU A 502 19.41 8.23 -9.16
C LEU A 502 19.67 7.83 -7.71
N PRO A 503 20.61 6.92 -7.41
CA PRO A 503 21.05 6.68 -6.04
C PRO A 503 21.91 7.86 -5.57
N TRP A 504 21.76 8.28 -4.32
CA TRP A 504 22.43 9.50 -3.84
C TRP A 504 23.13 9.39 -2.50
N TYR A 505 22.60 8.59 -1.59
CA TYR A 505 23.16 8.45 -0.26
C TYR A 505 22.96 7.03 0.24
N ARG A 506 23.79 6.58 1.16
CA ARG A 506 23.62 5.28 1.81
C ARG A 506 23.96 5.34 3.29
N THR A 507 23.27 4.52 4.07
CA THR A 507 23.57 4.33 5.49
C THR A 507 23.64 2.84 5.82
N TYR A 508 24.43 2.52 6.84
CA TYR A 508 24.45 1.20 7.48
C TYR A 508 23.57 1.16 8.74
N GLU A 509 22.98 2.30 9.12
CA GLU A 509 21.98 2.37 10.18
C GLU A 509 20.66 1.87 9.63
N TYR A 510 20.10 0.87 10.29
CA TYR A 510 18.78 0.34 10.00
C TYR A 510 18.15 -0.16 11.29
N SER A 511 16.84 -0.36 11.26
CA SER A 511 16.10 -0.97 12.34
C SER A 511 15.20 -2.06 11.79
N THR A 512 14.88 -3.03 12.65
CA THR A 512 13.87 -4.05 12.41
C THR A 512 12.63 -3.65 13.22
N PRO A 513 11.80 -2.72 12.69
CA PRO A 513 10.62 -2.27 13.40
C PRO A 513 9.66 -3.44 13.69
N ASP A 514 8.95 -3.38 14.81
CA ASP A 514 7.78 -4.24 15.02
C ASP A 514 6.64 -3.75 14.12
N LEU A 515 6.47 -4.44 12.98
CA LEU A 515 5.47 -4.12 11.96
C LEU A 515 4.05 -4.55 12.36
N ASP A 516 3.92 -5.43 13.36
CA ASP A 516 2.66 -6.02 13.81
C ASP A 516 2.10 -5.32 15.07
N SER A 517 2.93 -4.53 15.77
CA SER A 517 2.51 -3.71 16.91
C SER A 517 1.43 -2.69 16.53
N ALA A 518 0.19 -2.91 16.98
CA ALA A 518 -0.90 -1.96 16.84
C ALA A 518 -1.06 -1.14 18.12
N LEU A 519 -1.44 0.14 17.97
CA LEU A 519 -1.75 0.99 19.11
C LEU A 519 -2.95 0.44 19.88
N GLY A 520 -2.78 0.22 21.19
CA GLY A 520 -3.84 -0.31 22.05
C GLY A 520 -4.99 0.68 22.29
N GLN A 521 -6.19 0.15 22.53
CA GLN A 521 -7.41 0.94 22.84
C GLN A 521 -7.33 1.71 24.18
N ASP A 522 -6.29 1.48 24.96
CA ASP A 522 -5.92 2.24 26.15
C ASP A 522 -5.27 3.60 25.83
N HIS A 523 -4.94 3.88 24.56
CA HIS A 523 -4.24 5.11 24.19
C HIS A 523 -5.18 6.25 23.76
N VAL A 524 -4.77 7.47 24.08
CA VAL A 524 -5.30 8.75 23.60
C VAL A 524 -4.21 9.43 22.76
N ILE A 525 -4.60 9.95 21.60
CA ILE A 525 -3.69 10.48 20.59
C ILE A 525 -3.58 12.00 20.73
N VAL A 526 -2.36 12.50 20.93
CA VAL A 526 -2.05 13.94 20.99
C VAL A 526 -1.13 14.29 19.81
N PRO A 527 -1.55 15.16 18.87
CA PRO A 527 -0.73 15.53 17.71
C PRO A 527 0.42 16.45 18.10
N MET A 528 1.64 16.14 17.64
CA MET A 528 2.85 16.95 17.86
C MET A 528 3.24 17.65 16.53
N ARG A 529 2.98 18.95 16.44
CA ARG A 529 3.30 19.82 15.29
C ARG A 529 4.49 20.72 15.57
N GLY A 530 4.67 21.12 16.82
CA GLY A 530 5.81 21.90 17.27
C GLY A 530 6.03 21.85 18.79
N PRO A 531 7.05 22.56 19.31
CA PRO A 531 7.40 22.55 20.73
C PRO A 531 6.25 22.99 21.65
N ASP A 532 5.36 23.86 21.17
CA ASP A 532 4.20 24.36 21.93
C ASP A 532 3.16 23.28 22.28
N ASP A 533 3.19 22.12 21.59
CA ASP A 533 2.31 20.99 21.87
C ASP A 533 2.83 20.11 23.04
N LEU A 534 4.12 20.19 23.38
CA LEU A 534 4.73 19.34 24.41
C LEU A 534 4.17 19.58 25.83
N PRO A 535 3.92 20.83 26.27
CA PRO A 535 3.28 21.07 27.57
C PRO A 535 1.88 20.46 27.68
N VAL A 536 1.15 20.36 26.56
CA VAL A 536 -0.21 19.79 26.49
C VAL A 536 -0.21 18.30 26.87
N VAL A 537 0.86 17.56 26.57
CA VAL A 537 0.96 16.15 26.94
C VAL A 537 0.83 15.95 28.45
N ARG A 538 1.47 16.82 29.24
CA ARG A 538 1.41 16.72 30.70
C ARG A 538 0.04 17.08 31.26
N SER A 539 -0.64 18.08 30.68
CA SER A 539 -1.99 18.45 31.11
C SER A 539 -3.01 17.35 30.80
N VAL A 540 -2.92 16.72 29.62
CA VAL A 540 -3.78 15.59 29.25
C VAL A 540 -3.56 14.41 30.20
N ILE A 541 -2.31 14.03 30.49
CA ILE A 541 -2.02 12.92 31.40
C ILE A 541 -2.62 13.15 32.80
N ALA A 542 -2.63 14.40 33.28
CA ALA A 542 -3.19 14.73 34.58
C ALA A 542 -4.72 14.58 34.64
N THR A 543 -5.43 14.68 33.51
CA THR A 543 -6.89 14.55 33.44
C THR A 543 -7.37 13.17 32.93
N LEU A 544 -6.46 12.32 32.45
CA LEU A 544 -6.83 11.03 31.87
C LEU A 544 -7.48 10.07 32.89
N PRO A 545 -8.52 9.31 32.47
CA PRO A 545 -9.06 8.23 33.28
C PRO A 545 -8.02 7.14 33.59
N SER A 546 -8.21 6.45 34.72
CA SER A 546 -7.33 5.35 35.14
C SER A 546 -7.19 4.28 34.05
N GLY A 547 -5.96 3.85 33.77
CA GLY A 547 -5.64 2.86 32.75
C GLY A 547 -5.48 3.41 31.33
N LYS A 548 -5.74 4.70 31.09
CA LYS A 548 -5.45 5.35 29.80
C LYS A 548 -4.01 5.87 29.73
N LYS A 549 -3.46 5.93 28.51
CA LYS A 549 -2.10 6.39 28.21
C LYS A 549 -2.10 7.38 27.05
N VAL A 550 -1.04 8.18 26.94
CA VAL A 550 -0.85 9.08 25.80
C VAL A 550 0.04 8.45 24.72
N ALA A 551 -0.35 8.67 23.47
CA ALA A 551 0.46 8.44 22.29
C ALA A 551 0.65 9.75 21.52
N MET A 552 1.89 10.20 21.35
CA MET A 552 2.24 11.42 20.64
C MET A 552 2.36 11.15 19.14
N ASP A 553 1.49 11.75 18.32
CA ASP A 553 1.49 11.60 16.85
C ASP A 553 2.39 12.66 16.20
N ILE A 554 3.62 12.25 15.85
CA ILE A 554 4.67 13.15 15.39
C ILE A 554 4.44 13.52 13.92
N GLN A 555 4.13 14.80 13.67
CA GLN A 555 4.00 15.38 12.34
C GLN A 555 4.46 16.86 12.34
N PRO A 556 5.78 17.11 12.48
CA PRO A 556 6.35 18.45 12.55
C PRO A 556 6.01 19.34 11.37
N SER A 557 5.99 20.64 11.63
CA SER A 557 6.06 21.70 10.61
C SER A 557 7.39 21.63 9.82
N GLU A 558 7.43 22.20 8.62
CA GLU A 558 8.52 22.03 7.66
C GLU A 558 9.91 22.43 8.18
N HIS A 559 9.99 23.46 9.02
CA HIS A 559 11.25 23.94 9.59
C HIS A 559 11.81 23.02 10.69
N LEU A 560 10.96 22.17 11.29
CA LEU A 560 11.34 21.24 12.37
C LEU A 560 11.75 19.85 11.83
N VAL A 561 11.52 19.56 10.55
CA VAL A 561 11.86 18.26 9.94
C VAL A 561 13.36 17.93 10.05
N ARG A 562 14.22 18.94 10.10
CA ARG A 562 15.68 18.78 10.25
C ARG A 562 16.22 19.30 11.58
N ASP A 563 15.35 19.69 12.50
CA ASP A 563 15.76 20.18 13.81
C ASP A 563 15.95 18.99 14.77
N PRO A 564 17.20 18.68 15.17
CA PRO A 564 17.44 17.57 16.08
C PRO A 564 16.85 17.80 17.48
N SER A 565 16.72 19.06 17.91
CA SER A 565 16.25 19.40 19.26
C SER A 565 14.79 18.99 19.49
N PHE A 566 13.94 19.14 18.47
CA PHE A 566 12.52 18.80 18.56
C PHE A 566 12.29 17.32 18.90
N LEU A 567 13.06 16.42 18.27
CA LEU A 567 12.92 14.99 18.54
C LEU A 567 13.50 14.61 19.91
N GLU A 568 14.59 15.26 20.34
CA GLU A 568 15.16 15.08 21.67
C GLU A 568 14.16 15.48 22.77
N GLU A 569 13.46 16.59 22.60
CA GLU A 569 12.41 17.04 23.50
C GLU A 569 11.23 16.05 23.56
N ILE A 570 10.78 15.53 22.41
CA ILE A 570 9.74 14.48 22.36
C ILE A 570 10.18 13.24 23.13
N ILE A 571 11.44 12.78 22.95
CA ILE A 571 11.98 11.62 23.65
C ILE A 571 12.00 11.87 25.16
N ALA A 572 12.45 13.05 25.60
CA ALA A 572 12.51 13.40 27.02
C ALA A 572 11.10 13.44 27.65
N VAL A 573 10.12 14.01 26.95
CA VAL A 573 8.72 14.02 27.40
C VAL A 573 8.15 12.61 27.45
N ALA A 574 8.35 11.78 26.42
CA ALA A 574 7.90 10.40 26.40
C ALA A 574 8.45 9.59 27.58
N GLN A 575 9.76 9.68 27.85
CA GLN A 575 10.41 8.95 28.92
C GLN A 575 9.95 9.41 30.30
N SER A 576 9.86 10.72 30.53
CA SER A 576 9.44 11.26 31.83
C SER A 576 7.95 11.05 32.14
N SER A 577 7.13 10.82 31.12
CA SER A 577 5.67 10.67 31.26
C SER A 577 5.16 9.23 31.05
N GLY A 578 6.03 8.31 30.59
CA GLY A 578 5.62 6.96 30.20
C GLY A 578 4.74 6.92 28.95
N SER A 579 4.78 7.97 28.13
CA SER A 579 4.00 8.07 26.88
C SER A 579 4.68 7.31 25.73
N SER A 580 3.90 7.00 24.70
CA SER A 580 4.38 6.37 23.47
C SER A 580 4.38 7.35 22.29
N VAL A 581 4.94 6.92 21.16
CA VAL A 581 5.02 7.70 19.92
C VAL A 581 4.30 6.97 18.79
N ILE A 582 3.46 7.70 18.05
CA ILE A 582 2.97 7.27 16.74
C ILE A 582 3.86 7.93 15.69
N TYR A 583 4.50 7.10 14.87
CA TYR A 583 5.44 7.53 13.86
C TYR A 583 4.89 7.26 12.46
N SER A 584 4.77 8.33 11.68
CA SER A 584 4.20 8.28 10.32
C SER A 584 5.26 8.16 9.23
N GLY A 585 6.52 8.49 9.53
CA GLY A 585 7.66 8.38 8.62
C GLY A 585 8.15 6.95 8.39
N SER A 586 9.09 6.80 7.47
CA SER A 586 9.76 5.55 7.14
C SER A 586 10.66 5.08 8.28
N PRO A 587 10.58 3.81 8.71
CA PRO A 587 11.51 3.24 9.69
C PRO A 587 12.93 3.04 9.14
N LEU A 588 13.16 3.36 7.86
CA LEU A 588 14.50 3.43 7.25
C LEU A 588 15.14 4.81 7.39
N SER A 589 14.45 5.78 8.00
CA SER A 589 14.93 7.16 8.14
C SER A 589 15.53 7.42 9.52
N HIS A 590 16.40 8.44 9.61
CA HIS A 590 17.16 8.76 10.81
C HIS A 590 16.30 9.04 12.06
N PRO A 591 15.16 9.78 11.99
CA PRO A 591 14.33 10.00 13.17
C PRO A 591 13.81 8.71 13.82
N TYR A 592 13.50 7.68 13.02
CA TYR A 592 13.11 6.40 13.58
C TYR A 592 14.24 5.77 14.40
N PHE A 593 15.49 5.82 13.90
CA PHE A 593 16.65 5.29 14.63
C PHE A 593 16.90 6.02 15.94
N GLN A 594 16.62 7.32 15.99
CA GLN A 594 16.75 8.12 17.21
C GLN A 594 15.69 7.78 18.26
N LEU A 595 14.47 7.39 17.84
CA LEU A 595 13.37 6.96 18.71
C LEU A 595 13.50 5.49 19.15
N HIS A 596 13.91 4.62 18.23
CA HIS A 596 13.95 3.18 18.41
C HIS A 596 14.86 2.80 19.59
N GLY A 597 14.36 1.94 20.47
CA GLY A 597 15.05 1.51 21.68
C GLY A 597 15.06 2.53 22.84
N LYS A 598 14.59 3.77 22.62
CA LYS A 598 14.47 4.79 23.68
C LYS A 598 13.04 4.98 24.19
N VAL A 599 12.05 4.81 23.32
CA VAL A 599 10.62 4.97 23.61
C VAL A 599 9.78 3.92 22.86
N PRO A 600 8.57 3.57 23.33
CA PRO A 600 7.65 2.74 22.55
C PRO A 600 7.19 3.49 21.29
N VAL A 601 7.42 2.89 20.11
CA VAL A 601 7.06 3.48 18.81
C VAL A 601 6.05 2.59 18.08
N TYR A 602 4.92 3.17 17.68
CA TYR A 602 3.90 2.54 16.85
C TYR A 602 3.95 3.13 15.44
N LEU A 603 4.13 2.28 14.44
CA LEU A 603 4.12 2.70 13.04
C LEU A 603 2.69 2.89 12.54
N ARG A 604 2.44 3.97 11.80
CA ARG A 604 1.13 4.19 11.16
C ARG A 604 0.87 3.21 10.00
N LEU A 605 1.91 2.87 9.25
CA LEU A 605 1.86 1.88 8.18
C LEU A 605 2.19 0.49 8.76
N HIS A 606 1.17 -0.35 8.89
CA HIS A 606 1.36 -1.77 9.25
C HIS A 606 1.53 -2.61 7.98
N ARG A 607 2.59 -3.39 7.93
CA ARG A 607 2.83 -4.36 6.87
C ARG A 607 2.41 -5.70 7.44
N LYS A 608 1.18 -6.15 7.10
CA LYS A 608 0.75 -7.51 7.49
C LYS A 608 1.81 -8.47 6.98
N SER A 609 2.41 -9.22 7.90
CA SER A 609 3.43 -10.25 7.67
C SER A 609 3.32 -10.84 6.27
N PHE A 610 4.44 -10.84 5.53
CA PHE A 610 4.61 -11.42 4.19
C PHE A 610 3.48 -12.41 3.87
N ARG A 611 2.69 -12.16 2.83
CA ARG A 611 1.87 -13.22 2.24
C ARG A 611 2.84 -14.24 1.68
N THR A 612 3.38 -15.09 2.55
CA THR A 612 4.26 -16.18 2.19
C THR A 612 3.39 -17.03 1.30
N ARG A 613 3.81 -17.23 0.03
CA ARG A 613 3.18 -18.24 -0.81
C ARG A 613 3.04 -19.49 0.05
N GLY A 614 1.81 -19.97 0.21
CA GLY A 614 1.54 -21.13 1.05
C GLY A 614 2.47 -22.27 0.67
N ARG A 615 2.92 -23.08 1.63
CA ARG A 615 3.81 -24.22 1.35
C ARG A 615 3.15 -25.11 0.30
N ILE A 616 3.71 -25.18 -0.90
CA ILE A 616 3.31 -26.15 -1.90
C ILE A 616 4.01 -27.46 -1.54
N LYS A 617 3.21 -28.51 -1.35
CA LYS A 617 3.73 -29.86 -1.13
C LYS A 617 3.82 -30.55 -2.48
N TYR A 618 4.97 -31.15 -2.77
CA TYR A 618 5.18 -31.96 -3.95
C TYR A 618 5.35 -33.42 -3.52
N HIS A 619 4.88 -34.34 -4.36
CA HIS A 619 4.94 -35.79 -4.12
C HIS A 619 5.69 -36.51 -5.23
N LYS A 620 6.79 -35.92 -5.71
CA LYS A 620 7.54 -36.41 -6.87
C LYS A 620 9.02 -36.57 -6.63
N LEU A 621 9.61 -37.52 -7.35
CA LEU A 621 11.05 -37.66 -7.50
C LEU A 621 11.54 -36.58 -8.46
N VAL A 622 12.63 -35.89 -8.13
CA VAL A 622 13.23 -34.85 -8.97
C VAL A 622 14.70 -35.18 -9.24
N ARG A 623 15.27 -34.63 -10.32
CA ARG A 623 16.71 -34.76 -10.61
C ARG A 623 17.56 -34.16 -9.48
N ASP A 624 18.76 -34.71 -9.31
CA ASP A 624 19.66 -34.42 -8.18
C ASP A 624 19.94 -32.93 -7.98
N ARG A 625 20.02 -32.14 -9.06
CA ARG A 625 20.37 -30.70 -9.00
C ARG A 625 19.19 -29.74 -8.85
N ILE A 626 17.97 -30.27 -8.73
CA ILE A 626 16.77 -29.44 -8.59
C ILE A 626 16.76 -28.66 -7.26
N PRO A 627 17.10 -29.26 -6.10
CA PRO A 627 17.20 -28.52 -4.84
C PRO A 627 18.18 -27.34 -4.89
N GLU A 628 19.35 -27.49 -5.52
CA GLU A 628 20.33 -26.40 -5.70
C GLU A 628 19.79 -25.30 -6.60
N LYS A 629 19.07 -25.66 -7.67
CA LYS A 629 18.44 -24.69 -8.58
C LYS A 629 17.31 -23.90 -7.89
N ILE A 630 16.59 -24.51 -6.95
CA ILE A 630 15.60 -23.80 -6.11
C ILE A 630 16.32 -22.89 -5.12
N ARG A 631 17.37 -23.38 -4.46
CA ARG A 631 18.17 -22.61 -3.50
C ARG A 631 18.87 -21.41 -4.15
N SER A 632 19.39 -21.54 -5.37
CA SER A 632 20.01 -20.42 -6.10
C SER A 632 19.03 -19.30 -6.41
N LYS A 633 17.72 -19.62 -6.46
CA LYS A 633 16.63 -18.65 -6.54
C LYS A 633 16.24 -18.04 -5.18
N ARG A 634 17.03 -18.27 -4.14
CA ARG A 634 16.76 -17.88 -2.74
C ARG A 634 15.41 -18.39 -2.20
N GLU A 635 14.86 -19.45 -2.81
CA GLU A 635 13.66 -20.11 -2.31
C GLU A 635 14.03 -21.18 -1.27
N ARG A 636 13.13 -21.38 -0.30
CA ARG A 636 13.26 -22.45 0.69
C ARG A 636 12.85 -23.78 0.06
N VAL A 637 13.78 -24.71 -0.07
CA VAL A 637 13.53 -26.10 -0.46
C VAL A 637 13.61 -27.02 0.76
N VAL A 638 12.73 -28.02 0.84
CA VAL A 638 12.81 -29.13 1.79
C VAL A 638 12.73 -30.41 0.96
N PHE A 639 13.74 -31.26 1.06
CA PHE A 639 13.84 -32.52 0.34
C PHE A 639 14.38 -33.61 1.26
N ALA A 640 14.22 -34.87 0.87
CA ALA A 640 14.73 -36.03 1.59
C ALA A 640 15.51 -36.93 0.62
N ASN A 641 16.53 -37.61 1.14
CA ASN A 641 17.26 -38.64 0.41
C ASN A 641 16.59 -39.99 0.65
N LEU A 642 16.45 -40.78 -0.42
CA LEU A 642 15.79 -42.08 -0.40
C LEU A 642 16.80 -43.22 -0.30
N LYS A 643 16.36 -44.37 0.20
CA LYS A 643 17.15 -45.61 0.13
C LYS A 643 17.07 -46.22 -1.28
N PRO A 644 18.09 -46.99 -1.73
CA PRO A 644 18.08 -47.59 -3.07
C PRO A 644 16.80 -48.37 -3.42
N SER A 645 16.26 -49.14 -2.46
CA SER A 645 15.03 -49.92 -2.65
C SER A 645 13.76 -49.08 -2.85
N GLU A 646 13.77 -47.83 -2.37
CA GLU A 646 12.65 -46.89 -2.50
C GLU A 646 12.74 -46.14 -3.84
N ILE A 647 13.96 -45.88 -4.33
CA ILE A 647 14.22 -45.21 -5.61
C ILE A 647 13.61 -46.01 -6.77
N SER A 648 13.79 -47.34 -6.79
CA SER A 648 13.24 -48.19 -7.86
C SER A 648 11.71 -48.10 -7.94
N GLN A 649 11.02 -47.98 -6.80
CA GLN A 649 9.56 -47.86 -6.78
C GLN A 649 9.12 -46.48 -7.29
N LEU A 650 9.80 -45.41 -6.87
CA LEU A 650 9.46 -44.06 -7.30
C LEU A 650 9.85 -43.75 -8.75
N LEU A 651 10.88 -44.40 -9.30
CA LEU A 651 11.21 -44.28 -10.72
C LEU A 651 10.11 -44.85 -11.62
N VAL A 652 9.42 -45.92 -11.20
CA VAL A 652 8.24 -46.43 -11.93
C VAL A 652 7.10 -45.40 -11.89
N GLY A 653 6.88 -44.76 -10.73
CA GLY A 653 5.92 -43.65 -10.64
C GLY A 653 6.31 -42.48 -11.53
N LYS A 654 7.60 -42.13 -11.56
CA LYS A 654 8.15 -41.08 -12.41
C LYS A 654 7.98 -41.40 -13.90
N LEU A 655 8.14 -42.67 -14.30
CA LEU A 655 7.90 -43.09 -15.68
C LEU A 655 6.46 -42.83 -16.12
N ILE A 656 5.48 -42.99 -15.22
CA ILE A 656 4.08 -42.68 -15.50
C ILE A 656 3.88 -41.16 -15.61
N GLU A 657 4.48 -40.35 -14.71
CA GLU A 657 4.45 -38.88 -14.76
C GLU A 657 4.99 -38.35 -16.09
N GLU A 658 6.21 -38.74 -16.49
CA GLU A 658 6.83 -38.28 -17.75
C GLU A 658 6.06 -38.79 -18.98
N SER A 659 5.47 -39.99 -18.91
CA SER A 659 4.62 -40.48 -20.01
C SER A 659 3.35 -39.66 -20.18
N GLN A 660 2.81 -39.09 -19.10
CA GLN A 660 1.66 -38.18 -19.15
C GLN A 660 2.05 -36.80 -19.68
N GLU A 661 3.20 -36.26 -19.26
CA GLU A 661 3.73 -35.00 -19.81
C GLU A 661 3.99 -35.14 -21.32
N LEU A 662 4.54 -36.28 -21.76
CA LEU A 662 4.69 -36.62 -23.18
C LEU A 662 3.35 -36.67 -23.93
N LEU A 663 2.30 -37.26 -23.34
CA LEU A 663 0.96 -37.29 -23.97
C LEU A 663 0.34 -35.89 -24.09
N ALA A 664 0.72 -34.95 -23.23
CA ALA A 664 0.22 -33.58 -23.23
C ALA A 664 1.08 -32.60 -24.05
N ALA A 665 2.22 -33.04 -24.58
CA ALA A 665 3.15 -32.19 -25.32
C ALA A 665 2.58 -31.79 -26.69
N GLU A 666 2.55 -30.48 -26.97
CA GLU A 666 2.10 -29.93 -28.25
C GLU A 666 3.30 -29.44 -29.07
N GLY A 667 3.50 -30.02 -30.25
CA GLY A 667 4.59 -29.66 -31.16
C GLY A 667 5.85 -30.52 -31.00
N GLN A 668 6.72 -30.48 -32.03
CA GLN A 668 7.87 -31.39 -32.15
C GLN A 668 8.93 -31.16 -31.06
N ASP A 669 9.25 -29.91 -30.74
CA ASP A 669 10.30 -29.58 -29.75
C ASP A 669 9.88 -30.02 -28.34
N ALA A 670 8.65 -29.69 -27.92
CA ALA A 670 8.12 -30.14 -26.63
C ALA A 670 8.05 -31.67 -26.56
N THR A 671 7.60 -32.35 -27.62
CA THR A 671 7.58 -33.82 -27.68
C THR A 671 8.99 -34.41 -27.52
N ALA A 672 10.00 -33.79 -28.12
CA ALA A 672 11.38 -34.24 -28.01
C ALA A 672 11.96 -34.05 -26.60
N GLU A 673 11.62 -32.95 -25.92
CA GLU A 673 12.00 -32.72 -24.52
C GLU A 673 11.39 -33.79 -23.59
N GLU A 674 10.09 -34.05 -23.72
CA GLU A 674 9.41 -35.06 -22.87
C GLU A 674 9.89 -36.49 -23.18
N LEU A 675 10.19 -36.82 -24.45
CA LEU A 675 10.83 -38.10 -24.81
C LEU A 675 12.21 -38.26 -24.15
N ALA A 676 12.98 -37.17 -24.06
CA ALA A 676 14.28 -37.20 -23.38
C ALA A 676 14.12 -37.40 -21.87
N ASP A 677 13.09 -36.82 -21.26
CA ASP A 677 12.79 -37.00 -19.84
C ASP A 677 12.31 -38.44 -19.53
N VAL A 678 11.45 -39.04 -20.38
CA VAL A 678 11.10 -40.48 -20.31
C VAL A 678 12.37 -41.36 -20.42
N PHE A 679 13.26 -41.05 -21.36
CA PHE A 679 14.48 -41.83 -21.55
C PHE A 679 15.44 -41.73 -20.36
N GLU A 680 15.55 -40.56 -19.74
CA GLU A 680 16.35 -40.37 -18.52
C GLU A 680 15.80 -41.20 -17.35
N VAL A 681 14.47 -41.31 -17.23
CA VAL A 681 13.86 -42.20 -16.23
C VAL A 681 14.20 -43.67 -16.51
N LEU A 682 14.16 -44.10 -17.78
CA LEU A 682 14.58 -45.46 -18.16
C LEU A 682 16.05 -45.71 -17.80
N ARG A 683 16.94 -44.75 -18.01
CA ARG A 683 18.34 -44.82 -17.55
C ARG A 683 18.43 -45.00 -16.04
N GLY A 684 17.66 -44.24 -15.29
CA GLY A 684 17.55 -44.40 -13.83
C GLY A 684 17.12 -45.82 -13.44
N ILE A 685 16.11 -46.38 -14.11
CA ILE A 685 15.62 -47.74 -13.85
C ILE A 685 16.68 -48.79 -14.20
N MET A 686 17.33 -48.67 -15.36
CA MET A 686 18.41 -49.55 -15.81
C MET A 686 19.57 -49.56 -14.81
N HIS A 687 19.99 -48.38 -14.35
CA HIS A 687 21.03 -48.22 -13.35
C HIS A 687 20.66 -48.91 -12.01
N GLN A 688 19.44 -48.71 -11.50
CA GLN A 688 18.99 -49.36 -10.27
C GLN A 688 18.85 -50.89 -10.41
N ALA A 689 18.51 -51.38 -11.60
CA ALA A 689 18.42 -52.81 -11.89
C ALA A 689 19.79 -53.46 -12.18
N GLY A 690 20.87 -52.68 -12.29
CA GLY A 690 22.20 -53.17 -12.68
C GLY A 690 22.25 -53.68 -14.13
N VAL A 691 21.40 -53.15 -15.01
CA VAL A 691 21.31 -53.54 -16.41
C VAL A 691 21.96 -52.49 -17.28
N ASP A 692 22.85 -52.92 -18.18
CA ASP A 692 23.53 -52.04 -19.11
C ASP A 692 22.62 -51.60 -20.28
N GLU A 693 22.69 -50.33 -20.65
CA GLU A 693 21.84 -49.71 -21.69
C GLU A 693 22.03 -50.41 -23.04
N LYS A 694 23.27 -50.73 -23.42
CA LYS A 694 23.56 -51.43 -24.67
C LYS A 694 22.93 -52.82 -24.67
N LYS A 695 22.93 -53.51 -23.52
CA LYS A 695 22.29 -54.81 -23.41
C LYS A 695 20.78 -54.74 -23.61
N VAL A 696 20.12 -53.69 -23.10
CA VAL A 696 18.68 -53.48 -23.32
C VAL A 696 18.39 -53.23 -24.80
N LEU A 697 19.19 -52.39 -25.46
CA LEU A 697 19.06 -52.12 -26.90
C LEU A 697 19.25 -53.39 -27.73
N GLU A 698 20.30 -54.19 -27.46
CA GLU A 698 20.52 -55.48 -28.13
C GLU A 698 19.32 -56.44 -27.98
N ILE A 699 18.72 -56.50 -26.79
CA ILE A 699 17.53 -57.32 -26.53
C ILE A 699 16.30 -56.76 -27.28
N ALA A 700 16.13 -55.44 -27.30
CA ALA A 700 15.02 -54.79 -28.01
C ALA A 700 15.12 -55.02 -29.52
N ASP A 701 16.31 -54.86 -30.11
CA ASP A 701 16.57 -55.09 -31.53
C ASP A 701 16.37 -56.56 -31.92
N ALA A 702 16.88 -57.49 -31.10
CA ALA A 702 16.67 -58.92 -31.32
C ALA A 702 15.18 -59.31 -31.26
N LYS A 703 14.40 -58.69 -30.36
CA LYS A 703 12.94 -58.85 -30.32
C LYS A 703 12.29 -58.25 -31.56
N ARG A 704 12.66 -57.03 -31.96
CA ARG A 704 12.12 -56.37 -33.15
C ARG A 704 12.35 -57.21 -34.41
N ALA A 705 13.54 -57.80 -34.56
CA ALA A 705 13.85 -58.70 -35.67
C ALA A 705 13.05 -60.01 -35.62
N LYS A 706 12.74 -60.53 -34.43
CA LYS A 706 12.04 -61.80 -34.24
C LYS A 706 10.52 -61.68 -34.36
N VAL A 707 9.92 -60.63 -33.81
CA VAL A 707 8.46 -60.48 -33.65
C VAL A 707 7.91 -59.17 -34.21
N GLY A 708 8.73 -58.36 -34.87
CA GLY A 708 8.32 -57.08 -35.46
C GLY A 708 8.40 -55.89 -34.51
N GLY A 709 8.19 -54.69 -35.06
CA GLY A 709 7.97 -53.45 -34.31
C GLY A 709 6.48 -53.10 -34.21
N PHE A 710 6.18 -51.85 -33.85
CA PHE A 710 4.80 -51.35 -33.82
C PHE A 710 4.38 -50.63 -35.12
N ASP A 711 5.21 -50.68 -36.17
CA ASP A 711 5.02 -49.90 -37.41
C ASP A 711 3.75 -50.31 -38.18
N ASP A 712 3.34 -51.58 -38.08
CA ASP A 712 2.16 -52.12 -38.77
C ASP A 712 0.84 -51.86 -38.01
N GLY A 713 0.88 -51.28 -36.81
CA GLY A 713 -0.33 -50.89 -36.06
C GLY A 713 -1.27 -52.04 -35.64
N VAL A 714 -0.77 -53.27 -35.52
CA VAL A 714 -1.59 -54.46 -35.25
C VAL A 714 -2.17 -54.43 -33.83
N PHE A 715 -3.50 -54.43 -33.70
CA PHE A 715 -4.23 -54.55 -32.44
C PHE A 715 -4.84 -55.95 -32.31
N LEU A 716 -4.43 -56.71 -31.29
CA LEU A 716 -4.92 -58.07 -31.06
C LEU A 716 -6.31 -58.05 -30.41
N LEU A 717 -7.34 -58.50 -31.13
CA LEU A 717 -8.73 -58.50 -30.65
C LEU A 717 -9.05 -59.71 -29.76
N GLU A 718 -8.78 -60.91 -30.27
CA GLU A 718 -9.06 -62.17 -29.58
C GLU A 718 -8.14 -63.29 -30.10
N THR A 719 -8.05 -64.37 -29.33
CA THR A 719 -7.41 -65.62 -29.77
C THR A 719 -8.28 -66.80 -29.35
N SER A 720 -8.42 -67.80 -30.21
CA SER A 720 -9.21 -69.00 -29.94
C SER A 720 -8.53 -70.23 -30.58
N LEU A 721 -8.95 -71.42 -30.16
CA LEU A 721 -8.60 -72.64 -30.91
C LEU A 721 -9.48 -72.69 -32.17
N PRO A 722 -8.89 -72.86 -33.38
CA PRO A 722 -9.66 -72.82 -34.61
C PRO A 722 -10.56 -74.05 -34.71
N LYS A 723 -11.82 -73.86 -35.13
CA LYS A 723 -12.70 -74.97 -35.50
C LYS A 723 -12.29 -75.53 -36.87
N PRO A 724 -12.57 -76.82 -37.18
CA PRO A 724 -12.30 -77.37 -38.50
C PRO A 724 -12.95 -76.53 -39.61
N GLY A 725 -12.12 -75.96 -40.50
CA GLY A 725 -12.56 -75.10 -41.60
C GLY A 725 -12.55 -73.59 -41.32
N GLU A 726 -12.23 -73.16 -40.10
CA GLU A 726 -12.11 -71.74 -39.72
C GLU A 726 -10.72 -71.18 -40.08
N PRO A 727 -10.61 -69.93 -40.58
CA PRO A 727 -9.31 -69.32 -40.86
C PRO A 727 -8.50 -69.11 -39.56
N THR A 728 -7.19 -69.36 -39.62
CA THR A 728 -6.28 -69.15 -38.48
C THR A 728 -5.82 -67.71 -38.31
N MET A 729 -6.07 -66.86 -39.31
CA MET A 729 -5.88 -65.41 -39.24
C MET A 729 -7.07 -64.72 -39.88
N GLU A 730 -7.62 -63.75 -39.18
CA GLU A 730 -8.71 -62.91 -39.62
C GLU A 730 -8.36 -61.46 -39.27
N ASN A 731 -8.37 -60.57 -40.27
CA ASN A 731 -8.23 -59.14 -40.03
C ASN A 731 -9.64 -58.53 -40.04
N ARG A 732 -10.02 -57.88 -38.93
CA ARG A 732 -11.34 -57.25 -38.77
C ARG A 732 -11.18 -55.75 -38.72
N ASP A 733 -11.97 -55.04 -39.51
CA ASP A 733 -12.12 -53.59 -39.37
C ASP A 733 -12.95 -53.28 -38.12
N VAL A 734 -12.33 -52.66 -37.12
CA VAL A 734 -12.98 -52.30 -35.85
C VAL A 734 -12.84 -50.80 -35.61
N ASN A 735 -13.91 -50.18 -35.13
CA ASN A 735 -13.87 -48.77 -34.75
C ASN A 735 -12.95 -48.57 -33.52
N PHE A 736 -12.06 -47.57 -33.58
CA PHE A 736 -11.14 -47.26 -32.48
C PHE A 736 -11.86 -47.11 -31.12
N SER A 737 -13.03 -46.49 -31.09
CA SER A 737 -13.82 -46.31 -29.85
C SER A 737 -14.27 -47.64 -29.21
N ALA A 738 -14.44 -48.70 -30.01
CA ALA A 738 -14.75 -50.04 -29.53
C ALA A 738 -13.47 -50.77 -29.03
N LEU A 739 -12.28 -50.42 -29.53
CA LEU A 739 -11.00 -51.01 -29.12
C LEU A 739 -10.49 -50.47 -27.79
N VAL A 740 -10.74 -49.19 -27.52
CA VAL A 740 -10.34 -48.52 -26.28
C VAL A 740 -11.52 -48.34 -25.33
N GLY A 741 -12.57 -49.15 -25.52
CA GLY A 741 -13.77 -49.17 -24.70
C GLY A 741 -13.53 -49.79 -23.32
N GLU A 742 -14.47 -49.54 -22.44
CA GLU A 742 -14.52 -50.02 -21.06
C GLU A 742 -15.31 -51.33 -21.03
N GLU A 743 -14.76 -52.35 -20.35
CA GLU A 743 -15.36 -53.68 -20.29
C GLU A 743 -16.21 -53.80 -19.02
N TYR A 744 -17.50 -54.06 -19.21
CA TYR A 744 -18.46 -54.23 -18.12
C TYR A 744 -18.69 -55.72 -17.83
N SER A 745 -18.45 -56.14 -16.59
CA SER A 745 -18.70 -57.51 -16.13
C SER A 745 -19.29 -57.51 -14.72
N GLY A 746 -20.61 -57.70 -14.61
CA GLY A 746 -21.30 -57.66 -13.34
C GLY A 746 -21.22 -56.28 -12.69
N ASP A 747 -20.67 -56.21 -11.48
CA ASP A 747 -20.45 -54.98 -10.69
C ASP A 747 -19.08 -54.32 -10.95
N ARG A 748 -18.32 -54.80 -11.94
CA ARG A 748 -16.97 -54.31 -12.25
C ARG A 748 -16.91 -53.64 -13.61
N VAL A 749 -16.20 -52.53 -13.66
CA VAL A 749 -15.75 -51.88 -14.89
C VAL A 749 -14.24 -52.07 -14.99
N ARG A 750 -13.77 -52.66 -16.09
CA ARG A 750 -12.36 -52.79 -16.40
C ARG A 750 -11.97 -51.73 -17.43
N VAL A 751 -11.03 -50.89 -17.04
CA VAL A 751 -10.43 -49.88 -17.91
C VAL A 751 -9.15 -50.47 -18.52
N PRO A 752 -9.08 -50.69 -19.84
CA PRO A 752 -7.87 -51.17 -20.47
C PRO A 752 -6.79 -50.07 -20.49
N PHE A 753 -5.52 -50.43 -20.45
CA PHE A 753 -4.43 -49.45 -20.52
C PHE A 753 -4.44 -48.64 -21.82
N SER A 754 -4.95 -49.22 -22.91
CA SER A 754 -5.16 -48.53 -24.19
C SER A 754 -6.10 -47.32 -24.06
N LEU A 755 -7.03 -47.35 -23.10
CA LEU A 755 -7.90 -46.22 -22.80
C LEU A 755 -7.14 -45.03 -22.19
N LEU A 756 -6.11 -45.29 -21.38
CA LEU A 756 -5.35 -44.24 -20.71
C LEU A 756 -4.60 -43.34 -21.72
N GLY A 757 -4.16 -43.89 -22.86
CA GLY A 757 -3.55 -43.10 -23.94
C GLY A 757 -4.53 -42.13 -24.63
N SER A 758 -5.84 -42.34 -24.50
CA SER A 758 -6.89 -41.47 -25.08
C SER A 758 -7.34 -40.34 -24.14
N LEU A 759 -7.00 -40.40 -22.84
CA LEU A 759 -7.36 -39.39 -21.85
C LEU A 759 -6.66 -38.03 -22.06
N GLY A 760 -5.58 -37.99 -22.85
CA GLY A 760 -4.90 -36.73 -23.20
C GLY A 760 -5.79 -35.74 -23.96
N ASN A 761 -6.75 -36.25 -24.76
CA ASN A 761 -7.65 -35.41 -25.59
C ASN A 761 -8.93 -34.99 -24.87
N SER A 762 -9.40 -35.78 -23.89
CA SER A 762 -10.59 -35.51 -23.09
C SER A 762 -10.20 -35.71 -21.64
N ARG A 763 -9.81 -34.62 -20.97
CA ARG A 763 -9.14 -34.60 -19.65
C ARG A 763 -9.87 -35.33 -18.52
N GLU A 764 -11.10 -35.77 -18.75
CA GLU A 764 -11.94 -36.44 -17.77
C GLU A 764 -12.78 -37.52 -18.46
N ARG A 765 -12.98 -38.67 -17.78
CA ARG A 765 -13.86 -39.73 -18.25
C ARG A 765 -14.69 -40.29 -17.11
N VAL A 766 -15.97 -40.55 -17.37
CA VAL A 766 -16.94 -41.00 -16.36
C VAL A 766 -17.36 -42.43 -16.66
N PHE A 767 -17.14 -43.32 -15.70
CA PHE A 767 -17.52 -44.73 -15.75
C PHE A 767 -18.80 -44.94 -14.95
N ARG A 768 -19.87 -45.47 -15.58
CA ARG A 768 -21.11 -45.77 -14.84
C ARG A 768 -20.90 -47.01 -13.98
N VAL A 769 -21.37 -47.02 -12.74
CA VAL A 769 -21.34 -48.23 -11.90
C VAL A 769 -22.62 -49.05 -12.18
N PRO A 770 -22.52 -50.26 -12.78
CA PRO A 770 -23.69 -51.06 -13.15
C PRO A 770 -24.61 -51.33 -11.96
N GLY A 771 -25.92 -51.11 -12.14
CA GLY A 771 -26.91 -51.31 -11.09
C GLY A 771 -26.99 -50.20 -10.03
N SER A 772 -26.34 -49.05 -10.25
CA SER A 772 -26.46 -47.87 -9.40
C SER A 772 -26.68 -46.58 -10.22
N ASP A 773 -27.15 -45.54 -9.54
CA ASP A 773 -27.24 -44.17 -10.04
C ASP A 773 -25.92 -43.40 -9.91
N LYS A 774 -24.79 -44.09 -9.72
CA LYS A 774 -23.47 -43.49 -9.49
C LYS A 774 -22.52 -43.69 -10.67
N GLY A 775 -21.69 -42.69 -10.89
CA GLY A 775 -20.55 -42.71 -11.81
C GLY A 775 -19.24 -42.48 -11.06
N ILE A 776 -18.15 -43.03 -11.60
CA ILE A 776 -16.78 -42.73 -11.15
C ILE A 776 -16.15 -41.87 -12.24
N ARG A 777 -15.87 -40.61 -11.92
CA ARG A 777 -15.10 -39.72 -12.78
C ARG A 777 -13.62 -39.91 -12.51
N LEU A 778 -12.86 -40.21 -13.55
CA LEU A 778 -11.40 -40.27 -13.56
C LEU A 778 -10.87 -39.08 -14.38
N SER A 779 -9.98 -38.30 -13.79
CA SER A 779 -9.23 -37.27 -14.49
C SER A 779 -7.73 -37.46 -14.26
N ALA A 780 -6.92 -37.05 -15.24
CA ALA A 780 -5.47 -37.05 -15.14
C ALA A 780 -4.96 -35.61 -15.12
N GLY A 781 -4.17 -35.26 -14.10
CA GLY A 781 -3.52 -33.96 -13.97
C GLY A 781 -2.01 -34.11 -13.83
N ARG A 782 -1.30 -32.97 -13.79
CA ARG A 782 0.17 -32.94 -13.72
C ARG A 782 0.76 -33.61 -12.47
N ASP A 783 -0.01 -33.67 -11.38
CA ASP A 783 0.43 -34.20 -10.08
C ASP A 783 -0.22 -35.56 -9.73
N GLY A 784 -0.93 -36.21 -10.67
CA GLY A 784 -1.50 -37.56 -10.51
C GLY A 784 -2.89 -37.76 -11.13
N PHE A 785 -3.51 -38.90 -10.82
CA PHE A 785 -4.90 -39.21 -11.17
C PHE A 785 -5.86 -38.81 -10.04
N GLU A 786 -6.99 -38.21 -10.40
CA GLU A 786 -8.08 -37.91 -9.47
C GLU A 786 -9.29 -38.79 -9.78
N LEU A 787 -9.86 -39.39 -8.74
CA LEU A 787 -11.06 -40.21 -8.80
C LEU A 787 -12.14 -39.55 -7.94
N SER A 788 -13.27 -39.21 -8.54
CA SER A 788 -14.43 -38.71 -7.81
C SER A 788 -15.66 -39.56 -8.10
N VAL A 789 -16.51 -39.73 -7.08
CA VAL A 789 -17.79 -40.43 -7.21
C VAL A 789 -18.87 -39.37 -7.37
N GLU A 790 -19.65 -39.48 -8.43
CA GLU A 790 -20.74 -38.55 -8.75
C GLU A 790 -22.07 -39.30 -8.91
N GLN A 791 -23.18 -38.61 -8.67
CA GLN A 791 -24.52 -39.13 -8.95
C GLN A 791 -24.88 -38.77 -10.39
N LEU A 792 -25.21 -39.77 -11.20
CA LEU A 792 -25.58 -39.58 -12.60
C LEU A 792 -27.06 -39.19 -12.66
N GLU A 793 -27.37 -38.00 -13.17
CA GLU A 793 -28.75 -37.56 -13.37
C GLU A 793 -29.46 -38.43 -14.43
N HIS A 794 -30.71 -38.82 -14.17
CA HIS A 794 -31.54 -39.56 -15.15
C HIS A 794 -31.74 -38.71 -16.41
N GLN A 795 -31.01 -39.00 -17.49
CA GLN A 795 -31.42 -38.58 -18.83
C GLN A 795 -32.66 -39.40 -19.24
N LEU A 796 -33.82 -38.74 -19.28
CA LEU A 796 -34.99 -39.23 -20.00
C LEU A 796 -34.59 -39.40 -21.47
N GLU A 797 -34.59 -40.64 -21.98
CA GLU A 797 -34.55 -40.90 -23.42
C GLU A 797 -35.81 -40.28 -24.04
N ILE A 798 -35.68 -39.08 -24.61
CA ILE A 798 -36.70 -38.50 -25.47
C ILE A 798 -36.49 -39.13 -26.86
N THR A 799 -37.30 -40.14 -27.17
CA THR A 799 -37.50 -40.59 -28.55
C THR A 799 -38.35 -39.54 -29.26
N PHE A 800 -37.80 -38.88 -30.28
CA PHE A 800 -38.58 -38.01 -31.16
C PHE A 800 -39.29 -38.88 -32.20
N PRO A 801 -40.63 -38.83 -32.32
CA PRO A 801 -41.32 -39.39 -33.47
C PRO A 801 -41.05 -38.52 -34.70
N ASP A 802 -40.91 -39.16 -35.87
CA ASP A 802 -40.61 -38.53 -37.16
C ASP A 802 -41.54 -37.36 -37.53
N ASP A 803 -40.96 -36.34 -38.16
CA ASP A 803 -41.64 -35.32 -38.96
C ASP A 803 -42.51 -35.99 -40.03
N ASP A 804 -43.83 -35.80 -40.00
CA ASP A 804 -44.62 -35.71 -41.22
C ASP A 804 -46.05 -35.16 -41.00
N LEU A 805 -46.42 -34.24 -41.91
CA LEU A 805 -47.76 -33.76 -42.30
C LEU A 805 -48.42 -32.61 -41.51
N LEU A 806 -48.21 -31.41 -42.04
CA LEU A 806 -49.22 -30.34 -42.09
C LEU A 806 -50.52 -30.85 -42.74
N PRO A 807 -51.69 -30.46 -42.22
CA PRO A 807 -52.89 -30.29 -43.04
C PRO A 807 -53.30 -28.80 -43.12
N GLU A 808 -53.72 -28.43 -44.33
CA GLU A 808 -54.42 -27.18 -44.67
C GLU A 808 -55.69 -26.97 -43.84
N ASP A 809 -55.87 -25.77 -43.30
CA ASP A 809 -57.06 -24.90 -43.46
C ASP A 809 -56.84 -23.52 -42.80
#